data_AF-A0AAC9AXY4-F1
#
_entry.id   AF-A0AAC9AXY4-F1
#
_cell.length_a   1.000
_cell.length_b   1.000
_cell.length_c   1.000
_cell.angle_alpha   90.00
_cell.angle_beta   90.00
_cell.angle_gamma   90.00
#
_symmetry.space_group_name_H-M   'P 1'
#
loop_
_entity.id
_entity.type
_entity.pdbx_description
1 polymer ?
#
loop_
_entity_poly.entity_id
_entity_poly.type
_entity_poly.pdbx_seq_one_letter_code
_entity_poly.pdbx_strand_id
1 'polypeptide(L)'
;MKTRSSLFRSATFAAIGALLLTSCGGGGGGGTPTPTPTPTPTPTPTPPPGGLYTPPAAQSLSVTEVQQILANAVAEAQARGLPSVIAVTDRVGNVLAVFRMNGARATATTSAAPNGANIDAQNVPFPAAAGAIAKAVTGAYLSSGGNAFSTRTASQIVQEHFPPAPTTVGLESGPLFGVQFSQLPCSDLSSRFGAAGSAALIGPKRSPLGLAADPGGLPLYKNGVLVGGIGVMGDGDYGIDTDTLDIDADPEEFIALAGTRGFEAPASITADKITVDGTSLRFSDATFAGVMSSGGTSFASVNGSAGSLIAVTGYANAAVIAGTAYGSEASGIRAATSAEFSNRDAFVLTNGSGTNRYPIRAGTDGASNSAPLTAAETRAVLEEAFAVMSRARAQIRRPLDSRAQVTISVVDTHGSVLGIVRSPDAPIFGTDVSLQKARTAAFFSGAQAGAELSANTSADVRQFVPATRTFLSDSTALTGKIAFADRSGGNLSRPYFPDGEVGRPHGPLSRPIQQFNPFSTGLQSALIIGNLGAHLGFVGGSSATDTPQRCTTLPDVAAGQNRLQNGIQIFPGSVPIYRGDRLVGAIGVSGDGIDQDDMISFLGTHNGGARVGGIGNAPKAIRADTIVVNVGAGVRLRYISCPFAPFLDTAQQNVCDGL
;
A
#
# COMPACT_ATOMS: atom_id res chain seq x y z
N MET A 1 25.73 -51.25 -24.43
CA MET A 1 25.62 -52.27 -25.48
C MET A 1 25.07 -53.55 -24.84
N LYS A 2 23.80 -53.91 -25.14
CA LYS A 2 23.12 -55.24 -25.02
C LYS A 2 23.11 -55.96 -23.63
N THR A 3 22.04 -56.51 -23.05
CA THR A 3 20.59 -56.73 -23.35
C THR A 3 19.96 -57.33 -22.08
N ARG A 4 18.87 -56.76 -21.52
CA ARG A 4 17.47 -57.28 -21.46
C ARG A 4 17.23 -58.74 -21.03
N SER A 5 16.40 -58.93 -19.98
CA SER A 5 15.06 -59.54 -20.08
C SER A 5 14.21 -59.34 -18.81
N SER A 6 12.90 -59.18 -19.01
CA SER A 6 11.81 -58.70 -18.15
C SER A 6 10.84 -59.80 -17.69
N LEU A 7 10.00 -59.55 -16.66
CA LEU A 7 8.53 -59.79 -16.59
C LEU A 7 8.01 -59.42 -15.16
N PHE A 8 7.26 -58.31 -14.96
CA PHE A 8 5.77 -58.16 -14.85
C PHE A 8 5.13 -58.87 -13.64
N ARG A 9 4.12 -58.39 -12.90
CA ARG A 9 3.42 -57.11 -12.56
C ARG A 9 2.22 -57.54 -11.69
N SER A 10 1.74 -56.70 -10.77
CA SER A 10 0.34 -56.63 -10.29
C SER A 10 0.21 -55.36 -9.45
N ALA A 11 -0.85 -54.55 -9.45
CA ALA A 11 -2.03 -54.33 -10.29
C ALA A 11 -2.63 -52.98 -9.83
N THR A 12 -3.52 -52.41 -10.64
CA THR A 12 -3.90 -50.99 -10.63
C THR A 12 -5.39 -50.76 -10.29
N PHE A 13 -5.72 -49.51 -9.91
CA PHE A 13 -6.97 -48.73 -10.10
C PHE A 13 -8.23 -48.95 -9.22
N ALA A 14 -8.49 -47.94 -8.37
CA ALA A 14 -9.63 -46.98 -8.29
C ALA A 14 -11.13 -47.42 -8.38
N ALA A 15 -11.93 -46.88 -7.44
CA ALA A 15 -12.97 -45.83 -7.65
C ALA A 15 -14.39 -46.09 -7.04
N ILE A 16 -14.91 -45.03 -6.35
CA ILE A 16 -16.31 -44.54 -6.20
C ILE A 16 -17.30 -45.21 -5.21
N GLY A 17 -18.01 -44.38 -4.42
CA GLY A 17 -19.48 -44.53 -4.22
C GLY A 17 -20.11 -44.41 -2.82
N ALA A 18 -20.40 -43.18 -2.37
CA ALA A 18 -21.58 -42.62 -1.67
C ALA A 18 -22.63 -43.46 -0.86
N LEU A 19 -23.10 -42.78 0.23
CA LEU A 19 -24.47 -42.63 0.79
C LEU A 19 -25.01 -43.47 2.00
N LEU A 20 -25.22 -42.76 3.12
CA LEU A 20 -26.40 -42.64 4.02
C LEU A 20 -27.14 -43.88 4.61
N LEU A 21 -27.19 -44.00 5.96
CA LEU A 21 -28.38 -43.91 6.87
C LEU A 21 -28.23 -44.69 8.22
N THR A 22 -28.69 -44.01 9.29
CA THR A 22 -29.22 -44.50 10.58
C THR A 22 -28.36 -45.32 11.56
N SER A 23 -28.15 -44.77 12.76
CA SER A 23 -28.50 -45.48 14.00
C SER A 23 -28.91 -44.50 15.11
N CYS A 24 -29.98 -44.88 15.82
CA CYS A 24 -30.48 -44.27 17.05
C CYS A 24 -29.77 -44.89 18.27
N GLY A 25 -29.68 -44.12 19.37
CA GLY A 25 -30.09 -44.63 20.69
C GLY A 25 -29.03 -44.78 21.80
N GLY A 26 -29.16 -43.93 22.84
CA GLY A 26 -28.71 -44.16 24.23
C GLY A 26 -27.48 -43.33 24.63
N GLY A 27 -27.47 -42.41 25.61
CA GLY A 27 -28.36 -42.15 26.74
C GLY A 27 -27.56 -42.23 28.04
N GLY A 28 -27.16 -41.08 28.62
CA GLY A 28 -26.52 -41.00 29.94
C GLY A 28 -25.85 -39.64 30.20
N GLY A 29 -26.57 -38.72 30.85
CA GLY A 29 -26.13 -37.34 31.11
C GLY A 29 -25.38 -37.13 32.43
N GLY A 30 -24.69 -35.98 32.53
CA GLY A 30 -24.12 -35.49 33.78
C GLY A 30 -23.09 -34.36 33.66
N GLY A 31 -23.49 -33.17 33.18
CA GLY A 31 -22.99 -31.85 33.63
C GLY A 31 -21.65 -31.32 33.09
N THR A 32 -21.69 -30.56 31.99
CA THR A 32 -20.65 -29.59 31.58
C THR A 32 -21.26 -28.18 31.48
N PRO A 33 -20.50 -27.11 31.80
CA PRO A 33 -21.03 -25.75 31.94
C PRO A 33 -21.53 -25.20 30.60
N THR A 34 -22.67 -24.51 30.65
CA THR A 34 -23.30 -23.85 29.51
C THR A 34 -22.32 -22.89 28.83
N PRO A 35 -22.04 -23.02 27.52
CA PRO A 35 -21.28 -22.03 26.80
C PRO A 35 -22.08 -20.73 26.74
N THR A 36 -21.49 -19.65 27.23
CA THR A 36 -21.99 -18.29 27.03
C THR A 36 -22.14 -18.05 25.53
N PRO A 37 -23.29 -17.58 25.04
CA PRO A 37 -23.48 -17.33 23.61
C PRO A 37 -22.44 -16.32 23.13
N THR A 38 -21.77 -16.65 22.03
CA THR A 38 -20.94 -15.72 21.27
C THR A 38 -21.76 -14.46 20.98
N PRO A 39 -21.27 -13.25 21.29
CA PRO A 39 -21.99 -12.03 20.94
C PRO A 39 -22.25 -12.03 19.44
N THR A 40 -23.52 -11.90 19.07
CA THR A 40 -23.95 -11.75 17.68
C THR A 40 -23.17 -10.59 17.06
N PRO A 41 -22.56 -10.76 15.87
CA PRO A 41 -21.90 -9.64 15.20
C PRO A 41 -22.91 -8.50 15.05
N THR A 42 -22.53 -7.31 15.50
CA THR A 42 -23.30 -6.10 15.26
C THR A 42 -23.58 -6.02 13.75
N PRO A 43 -24.86 -5.92 13.32
CA PRO A 43 -25.19 -5.88 11.91
C PRO A 43 -24.45 -4.71 11.25
N THR A 44 -23.83 -4.97 10.09
CA THR A 44 -23.28 -3.93 9.23
C THR A 44 -24.34 -2.85 9.05
N PRO A 45 -24.05 -1.56 9.32
CA PRO A 45 -25.04 -0.50 9.15
C PRO A 45 -25.61 -0.59 7.74
N THR A 46 -26.93 -0.80 7.66
CA THR A 46 -27.66 -0.88 6.40
C THR A 46 -27.32 0.37 5.59
N PRO A 47 -26.86 0.24 4.34
CA PRO A 47 -26.56 1.39 3.51
C PRO A 47 -27.78 2.34 3.51
N PRO A 48 -27.57 3.68 3.57
CA PRO A 48 -28.67 4.61 3.44
C PRO A 48 -29.45 4.33 2.14
N PRO A 49 -30.77 4.58 2.09
CA PRO A 49 -31.60 4.19 0.94
C PRO A 49 -31.02 4.69 -0.39
N GLY A 50 -30.43 3.77 -1.16
CA GLY A 50 -29.94 4.00 -2.52
C GLY A 50 -28.42 3.94 -2.76
N GLY A 51 -27.57 3.67 -1.76
CA GLY A 51 -26.12 3.41 -1.93
C GLY A 51 -25.71 1.97 -1.58
N LEU A 52 -24.60 1.48 -2.12
CA LEU A 52 -23.98 0.17 -1.77
C LEU A 52 -22.95 0.30 -0.64
N TYR A 53 -22.45 1.50 -0.39
CA TYR A 53 -21.46 1.80 0.63
C TYR A 53 -22.01 2.73 1.71
N THR A 54 -21.50 2.57 2.93
CA THR A 54 -21.75 3.51 4.03
C THR A 54 -20.53 4.40 4.20
N PRO A 55 -20.63 5.71 3.92
CA PRO A 55 -19.53 6.65 4.19
C PRO A 55 -19.12 6.65 5.66
N PRO A 56 -17.83 6.80 5.97
CA PRO A 56 -17.39 6.98 7.35
C PRO A 56 -18.08 8.20 7.98
N ALA A 57 -18.50 8.07 9.25
CA ALA A 57 -19.08 9.20 9.95
C ALA A 57 -18.02 10.32 10.12
N ALA A 58 -18.47 11.57 10.05
CA ALA A 58 -17.58 12.72 10.22
C ALA A 58 -17.07 12.78 11.66
N GLN A 59 -15.80 12.42 11.86
CA GLN A 59 -15.09 12.47 13.13
C GLN A 59 -13.70 13.09 12.91
N SER A 60 -13.21 13.80 13.92
CA SER A 60 -11.83 14.29 13.97
C SER A 60 -11.34 14.39 15.42
N LEU A 61 -10.03 14.51 15.57
CA LEU A 61 -9.36 14.80 16.83
C LEU A 61 -9.41 16.31 17.12
N SER A 62 -9.87 16.68 18.29
CA SER A 62 -9.73 18.04 18.83
C SER A 62 -8.33 18.26 19.41
N VAL A 63 -7.97 19.53 19.66
CA VAL A 63 -6.69 19.89 20.31
C VAL A 63 -6.51 19.16 21.65
N THR A 64 -7.56 19.11 22.48
CA THR A 64 -7.52 18.42 23.78
C THR A 64 -7.27 16.92 23.64
N GLU A 65 -7.85 16.28 22.62
CA GLU A 65 -7.64 14.86 22.36
C GLU A 65 -6.22 14.59 21.87
N VAL A 66 -5.67 15.43 20.98
CA VAL A 66 -4.26 15.32 20.56
C VAL A 66 -3.32 15.52 21.76
N GLN A 67 -3.61 16.47 22.64
CA GLN A 67 -2.88 16.68 23.89
C GLN A 67 -2.93 15.46 24.82
N GLN A 68 -4.09 14.81 24.95
CA GLN A 68 -4.24 13.58 25.74
C GLN A 68 -3.41 12.44 25.16
N ILE A 69 -3.46 12.22 23.84
CA ILE A 69 -2.68 11.20 23.14
C ILE A 69 -1.18 11.39 23.42
N LEU A 70 -0.68 12.63 23.26
CA LEU A 70 0.72 12.95 23.56
C LEU A 70 1.06 12.72 25.03
N ALA A 71 0.21 13.18 25.96
CA ALA A 71 0.50 13.08 27.39
C ALA A 71 0.58 11.62 27.87
N ASN A 72 -0.29 10.74 27.36
CA ASN A 72 -0.25 9.32 27.67
C ASN A 72 1.01 8.65 27.11
N ALA A 73 1.38 8.94 25.87
CA ALA A 73 2.61 8.41 25.27
C ALA A 73 3.87 8.92 26.01
N VAL A 74 3.94 10.22 26.33
CA VAL A 74 5.07 10.79 27.10
C VAL A 74 5.19 10.15 28.47
N ALA A 75 4.07 9.91 29.16
CA ALA A 75 4.08 9.25 30.48
C ALA A 75 4.62 7.81 30.39
N GLU A 76 4.25 7.05 29.36
CA GLU A 76 4.80 5.71 29.14
C GLU A 76 6.29 5.74 28.80
N ALA A 77 6.71 6.68 27.96
CA ALA A 77 8.11 6.87 27.60
C ALA A 77 8.98 7.21 28.84
N GLN A 78 8.46 8.04 29.75
CA GLN A 78 9.10 8.33 31.03
C GLN A 78 9.18 7.07 31.93
N ALA A 79 8.10 6.31 32.03
CA ALA A 79 8.05 5.08 32.83
C ALA A 79 9.05 4.02 32.34
N ARG A 80 9.30 3.98 31.02
CA ARG A 80 10.27 3.08 30.38
C ARG A 80 11.71 3.59 30.41
N GLY A 81 11.93 4.85 30.77
CA GLY A 81 13.25 5.47 30.66
C GLY A 81 13.75 5.62 29.22
N LEU A 82 12.84 5.71 28.24
CA LEU A 82 13.17 5.92 26.83
C LEU A 82 12.57 7.25 26.35
N PRO A 83 13.29 8.38 26.45
CA PRO A 83 12.84 9.62 25.86
C PRO A 83 12.67 9.50 24.34
N SER A 84 11.49 9.85 23.82
CA SER A 84 11.13 9.66 22.41
C SER A 84 10.69 10.95 21.72
N VAL A 85 10.69 10.91 20.39
CA VAL A 85 9.92 11.81 19.52
C VAL A 85 8.60 11.15 19.19
N ILE A 86 7.50 11.85 19.42
CA ILE A 86 6.14 11.35 19.27
C ILE A 86 5.40 12.26 18.29
N ALA A 87 4.78 11.68 17.27
CA ALA A 87 3.98 12.40 16.27
C ALA A 87 2.53 11.89 16.27
N VAL A 88 1.60 12.81 16.05
CA VAL A 88 0.17 12.50 15.85
C VAL A 88 -0.28 13.09 14.53
N THR A 89 -1.00 12.30 13.74
CA THR A 89 -1.56 12.71 12.45
C THR A 89 -3.07 12.52 12.43
N ASP A 90 -3.78 13.28 11.60
CA ASP A 90 -5.16 12.95 11.25
C ASP A 90 -5.23 11.91 10.13
N ARG A 91 -6.44 11.45 9.81
CA ARG A 91 -6.69 10.39 8.82
C ARG A 91 -6.11 10.69 7.42
N VAL A 92 -5.99 11.97 7.03
CA VAL A 92 -5.45 12.37 5.73
C VAL A 92 -4.01 12.90 5.81
N GLY A 93 -3.35 12.63 6.94
CA GLY A 93 -1.91 12.80 7.14
C GLY A 93 -1.49 14.21 7.55
N ASN A 94 -2.42 15.08 7.95
CA ASN A 94 -2.02 16.34 8.57
C ASN A 94 -1.31 16.04 9.89
N VAL A 95 -0.08 16.51 10.06
CA VAL A 95 0.64 16.37 11.33
C VAL A 95 0.06 17.35 12.33
N LEU A 96 -0.62 16.81 13.35
CA LEU A 96 -1.36 17.58 14.34
C LEU A 96 -0.47 18.08 15.48
N ALA A 97 0.59 17.34 15.78
CA ALA A 97 1.63 17.71 16.72
C ALA A 97 2.86 16.82 16.55
N VAL A 98 4.03 17.36 16.87
CA VAL A 98 5.26 16.60 17.09
C VAL A 98 5.86 17.05 18.42
N PHE A 99 6.02 16.11 19.35
CA PHE A 99 6.62 16.35 20.66
C PHE A 99 7.96 15.65 20.75
N ARG A 100 9.00 16.37 21.18
CA ARG A 100 10.32 15.81 21.45
C ARG A 100 10.60 15.87 22.94
N MET A 101 10.78 14.70 23.55
CA MET A 101 11.17 14.60 24.95
C MET A 101 12.61 15.08 25.18
N ASN A 102 12.88 15.56 26.39
CA ASN A 102 14.23 15.90 26.83
C ASN A 102 15.10 14.62 26.81
N GLY A 103 16.24 14.67 26.13
CA GLY A 103 17.12 13.52 25.96
C GLY A 103 16.72 12.55 24.82
N ALA A 104 15.63 12.81 24.10
CA ALA A 104 15.26 12.00 22.94
C ALA A 104 16.30 12.12 21.83
N ARG A 105 16.55 11.02 21.11
CA ARG A 105 17.49 11.00 20.00
C ARG A 105 17.07 11.99 18.91
N ALA A 106 18.03 12.75 18.40
CA ALA A 106 17.78 13.70 17.32
C ALA A 106 17.62 13.00 15.96
N THR A 107 18.27 11.84 15.79
CA THR A 107 18.35 11.08 14.54
C THR A 107 18.04 9.60 14.77
N ALA A 108 17.54 8.95 13.73
CA ALA A 108 17.44 7.51 13.60
C ALA A 108 18.14 7.07 12.30
N THR A 109 18.35 5.76 12.16
CA THR A 109 19.07 5.17 11.01
C THR A 109 18.28 3.99 10.47
N THR A 110 18.12 3.89 9.15
CA THR A 110 17.48 2.72 8.53
C THR A 110 18.36 1.47 8.66
N SER A 111 17.76 0.27 8.68
CA SER A 111 18.53 -0.97 8.75
C SER A 111 19.57 -1.10 7.62
N ALA A 112 20.73 -1.67 7.97
CA ALA A 112 21.82 -1.94 7.05
C ALA A 112 21.52 -3.11 6.08
N ALA A 113 22.31 -3.20 5.01
CA ALA A 113 22.29 -4.36 4.11
C ALA A 113 22.70 -5.64 4.87
N PRO A 114 22.11 -6.81 4.55
CA PRO A 114 22.49 -8.08 5.15
C PRO A 114 23.99 -8.42 5.01
N ASN A 115 24.62 -8.00 3.90
CA ASN A 115 26.06 -8.20 3.66
C ASN A 115 26.96 -7.03 4.12
N GLY A 116 26.39 -6.00 4.74
CA GLY A 116 27.10 -4.77 5.14
C GLY A 116 27.46 -3.80 4.00
N ALA A 117 27.20 -4.15 2.75
CA ALA A 117 27.44 -3.29 1.59
C ALA A 117 26.15 -2.51 1.22
N ASN A 118 25.90 -1.47 2.01
CA ASN A 118 24.70 -0.63 1.92
C ASN A 118 24.53 0.01 0.54
N ILE A 119 23.29 0.00 0.05
CA ILE A 119 22.83 0.70 -1.16
C ILE A 119 21.42 1.24 -0.96
N ASP A 120 20.99 2.15 -1.83
CA ASP A 120 19.68 2.79 -1.79
C ASP A 120 19.43 3.53 -0.47
N ALA A 121 18.39 3.15 0.30
CA ALA A 121 18.04 3.79 1.56
C ALA A 121 18.53 2.98 2.78
N GLN A 122 19.50 2.08 2.63
CA GLN A 122 20.06 1.27 3.73
C GLN A 122 21.12 2.03 4.55
N ASN A 123 21.08 1.88 5.87
CA ASN A 123 22.01 2.53 6.80
C ASN A 123 22.12 4.05 6.61
N VAL A 124 20.98 4.70 6.32
CA VAL A 124 20.90 6.14 6.09
C VAL A 124 20.42 6.82 7.37
N PRO A 125 21.19 7.76 7.96
CA PRO A 125 20.74 8.55 9.08
C PRO A 125 19.77 9.65 8.65
N PHE A 126 18.74 9.91 9.44
CA PHE A 126 17.73 10.93 9.20
C PHE A 126 17.17 11.51 10.51
N PRO A 127 16.47 12.66 10.51
CA PRO A 127 15.88 13.22 11.73
C PRO A 127 14.84 12.29 12.34
N ALA A 128 14.93 11.96 13.64
CA ALA A 128 14.00 11.04 14.31
C ALA A 128 12.53 11.49 14.21
N ALA A 129 12.28 12.80 14.12
CA ALA A 129 10.95 13.34 13.88
C ALA A 129 10.33 12.91 12.53
N ALA A 130 11.15 12.71 11.50
CA ALA A 130 10.71 12.19 10.21
C ALA A 130 10.23 10.74 10.33
N GLY A 131 10.93 9.91 11.10
CA GLY A 131 10.52 8.54 11.41
C GLY A 131 9.20 8.49 12.20
N ALA A 132 9.06 9.34 13.22
CA ALA A 132 7.84 9.36 14.05
C ALA A 132 6.61 9.75 13.22
N ILE A 133 6.76 10.75 12.33
CA ILE A 133 5.69 11.12 11.38
C ILE A 133 5.40 9.97 10.41
N ALA A 134 6.43 9.32 9.85
CA ALA A 134 6.22 8.20 8.91
C ALA A 134 5.46 7.03 9.56
N LYS A 135 5.79 6.69 10.81
CA LYS A 135 5.06 5.70 11.61
C LYS A 135 3.60 6.10 11.87
N ALA A 136 3.36 7.37 12.24
CA ALA A 136 2.02 7.90 12.47
C ALA A 136 1.15 7.85 11.20
N VAL A 137 1.69 8.33 10.07
CA VAL A 137 1.04 8.27 8.77
C VAL A 137 0.75 6.83 8.38
N THR A 138 1.66 5.89 8.65
CA THR A 138 1.46 4.48 8.29
C THR A 138 0.27 3.87 9.03
N GLY A 139 0.17 4.07 10.35
CA GLY A 139 -0.99 3.64 11.12
C GLY A 139 -2.30 4.23 10.57
N ALA A 140 -2.30 5.53 10.25
CA ALA A 140 -3.47 6.22 9.68
C ALA A 140 -3.83 5.72 8.27
N TYR A 141 -2.85 5.46 7.41
CA TYR A 141 -3.08 5.27 5.98
C TYR A 141 -3.37 3.83 5.57
N LEU A 142 -2.83 2.85 6.29
CA LEU A 142 -3.10 1.42 6.06
C LEU A 142 -4.45 0.97 6.64
N SER A 143 -5.03 1.77 7.53
CA SER A 143 -6.26 1.44 8.24
C SER A 143 -7.52 2.01 7.55
N SER A 144 -8.67 1.45 7.90
CA SER A 144 -10.00 1.87 7.46
C SER A 144 -11.06 1.53 8.52
N GLY A 145 -12.35 1.71 8.20
CA GLY A 145 -13.45 1.19 9.01
C GLY A 145 -13.61 -0.34 8.94
N GLY A 146 -12.97 -1.01 7.98
CA GLY A 146 -13.02 -2.47 7.82
C GLY A 146 -11.76 -3.20 8.26
N ASN A 147 -10.66 -2.50 8.52
CA ASN A 147 -9.38 -3.08 8.94
C ASN A 147 -8.56 -2.06 9.74
N ALA A 148 -7.82 -2.51 10.74
CA ALA A 148 -6.85 -1.71 11.47
C ALA A 148 -5.48 -2.38 11.37
N PHE A 149 -4.56 -1.72 10.68
CA PHE A 149 -3.20 -2.17 10.44
C PHE A 149 -2.21 -1.19 11.07
N SER A 150 -1.16 -1.73 11.68
CA SER A 150 -0.08 -0.99 12.32
C SER A 150 1.18 -1.02 11.47
N THR A 151 2.24 -0.37 11.93
CA THR A 151 3.57 -0.57 11.33
C THR A 151 4.11 -1.98 11.53
N ARG A 152 3.68 -2.73 12.56
CA ARG A 152 4.00 -4.17 12.71
C ARG A 152 3.32 -5.00 11.63
N THR A 153 2.06 -4.70 11.31
CA THR A 153 1.38 -5.31 10.15
C THR A 153 2.12 -5.01 8.86
N ALA A 154 2.54 -3.74 8.68
CA ALA A 154 3.33 -3.33 7.52
C ALA A 154 4.66 -4.09 7.45
N SER A 155 5.36 -4.26 8.57
CA SER A 155 6.58 -5.05 8.68
C SER A 155 6.42 -6.44 8.11
N GLN A 156 5.35 -7.13 8.49
CA GLN A 156 5.09 -8.51 8.09
C GLN A 156 4.91 -8.65 6.57
N ILE A 157 4.20 -7.71 5.92
CA ILE A 157 3.71 -7.87 4.55
C ILE A 157 4.65 -7.33 3.47
N VAL A 158 5.83 -6.83 3.83
CA VAL A 158 6.78 -6.18 2.91
C VAL A 158 8.08 -6.94 2.70
N GLN A 159 8.26 -8.07 3.39
CA GLN A 159 9.49 -8.85 3.41
C GLN A 159 9.57 -9.86 2.27
N GLU A 160 10.77 -10.42 2.08
CA GLU A 160 11.10 -11.44 1.09
C GLU A 160 10.45 -12.81 1.35
N HIS A 161 9.96 -13.03 2.57
CA HIS A 161 9.23 -14.22 2.99
C HIS A 161 8.00 -13.82 3.80
N PHE A 162 6.92 -14.56 3.63
CA PHE A 162 5.64 -14.32 4.30
C PHE A 162 5.03 -15.62 4.85
N PRO A 163 4.68 -15.66 6.15
CA PRO A 163 5.11 -14.69 7.17
C PRO A 163 6.64 -14.72 7.33
N PRO A 164 7.28 -13.61 7.74
CA PRO A 164 8.72 -13.60 8.01
C PRO A 164 9.03 -14.40 9.27
N ALA A 165 9.84 -15.45 9.14
CA ALA A 165 10.34 -16.29 10.23
C ALA A 165 11.48 -17.20 9.74
N PRO A 166 12.35 -17.71 10.63
CA PRO A 166 13.36 -18.70 10.28
C PRO A 166 12.79 -20.00 9.69
N THR A 167 11.55 -20.36 10.04
CA THR A 167 10.89 -21.61 9.61
C THR A 167 10.11 -21.48 8.29
N THR A 168 9.97 -20.27 7.76
CA THR A 168 9.20 -19.97 6.55
C THR A 168 10.08 -19.52 5.39
N VAL A 169 11.40 -19.65 5.53
CA VAL A 169 12.36 -19.45 4.43
C VAL A 169 11.98 -20.36 3.27
N GLY A 170 11.71 -19.76 2.11
CA GLY A 170 11.21 -20.45 0.92
C GLY A 170 9.69 -20.43 0.75
N LEU A 171 8.96 -19.71 1.60
CA LEU A 171 7.62 -19.22 1.27
C LEU A 171 7.71 -17.95 0.42
N GLU A 172 6.59 -17.61 -0.21
CA GLU A 172 6.41 -16.42 -1.03
C GLU A 172 6.73 -15.12 -0.29
N SER A 173 7.08 -14.07 -1.03
CA SER A 173 7.26 -12.72 -0.48
C SER A 173 5.93 -12.14 0.00
N GLY A 174 6.02 -11.18 0.92
CA GLY A 174 4.87 -10.43 1.40
C GLY A 174 4.02 -9.79 0.28
N PRO A 175 2.70 -9.71 0.47
CA PRO A 175 1.77 -9.30 -0.59
C PRO A 175 1.98 -7.84 -1.03
N LEU A 176 2.48 -6.98 -0.14
CA LEU A 176 2.73 -5.56 -0.41
C LEU A 176 4.22 -5.22 -0.41
N PHE A 177 5.07 -6.18 -0.78
CA PHE A 177 6.50 -5.99 -1.00
C PHE A 177 6.81 -4.67 -1.74
N GLY A 178 7.58 -3.78 -1.09
CA GLY A 178 7.96 -2.48 -1.64
C GLY A 178 6.94 -1.35 -1.48
N VAL A 179 5.85 -1.53 -0.72
CA VAL A 179 4.86 -0.45 -0.45
C VAL A 179 5.45 0.72 0.36
N GLN A 180 6.59 0.52 1.02
CA GLN A 180 7.32 1.56 1.74
C GLN A 180 7.64 2.74 0.82
N PHE A 181 7.94 2.48 -0.46
CA PHE A 181 8.21 3.50 -1.47
C PHE A 181 6.94 4.05 -2.12
N SER A 182 5.93 4.31 -1.31
CA SER A 182 4.69 5.02 -1.66
C SER A 182 4.46 6.18 -0.69
N GLN A 183 3.51 7.06 -0.99
CA GLN A 183 3.25 8.27 -0.19
C GLN A 183 4.50 9.14 -0.04
N LEU A 184 5.33 9.11 -1.08
CA LEU A 184 6.67 9.67 -1.08
C LEU A 184 6.63 11.21 -0.95
N PRO A 185 7.66 11.81 -0.34
CA PRO A 185 7.70 13.25 -0.13
C PRO A 185 7.74 14.10 -1.41
N CYS A 186 8.15 13.45 -2.50
CA CYS A 186 8.29 13.98 -3.85
C CYS A 186 7.06 13.74 -4.74
N SER A 187 6.05 13.00 -4.29
CA SER A 187 4.87 12.67 -5.10
C SER A 187 4.19 13.95 -5.61
N ASP A 188 3.73 13.92 -6.86
CA ASP A 188 2.89 14.96 -7.48
C ASP A 188 1.41 14.83 -7.11
N LEU A 189 1.03 13.73 -6.47
CA LEU A 189 -0.32 13.52 -5.93
C LEU A 189 -0.44 14.02 -4.49
N SER A 190 0.56 13.75 -3.65
CA SER A 190 0.47 14.07 -2.23
C SER A 190 0.62 15.56 -1.96
N SER A 191 -0.30 16.11 -1.17
CA SER A 191 -0.29 17.53 -0.80
C SER A 191 0.86 17.84 0.16
N ARG A 192 1.48 19.01 -0.02
CA ARG A 192 2.53 19.51 0.88
C ARG A 192 1.94 20.30 2.07
N PHE A 193 2.75 20.47 3.10
CA PHE A 193 2.48 21.41 4.20
C PHE A 193 2.75 22.85 3.76
N GLY A 194 2.14 23.83 4.43
CA GLY A 194 2.41 25.26 4.23
C GLY A 194 1.54 25.95 3.18
N ALA A 195 0.61 25.24 2.54
CA ALA A 195 -0.43 25.90 1.74
C ALA A 195 -1.30 26.80 2.62
N ALA A 196 -1.71 27.96 2.10
CA ALA A 196 -2.58 28.90 2.81
C ALA A 196 -4.07 28.64 2.53
N GLY A 197 -4.93 29.13 3.43
CA GLY A 197 -6.39 29.07 3.26
C GLY A 197 -6.93 27.64 3.24
N SER A 198 -7.93 27.39 2.38
CA SER A 198 -8.63 26.11 2.29
C SER A 198 -7.74 24.92 1.91
N ALA A 199 -6.58 25.18 1.29
CA ALA A 199 -5.63 24.14 0.89
C ALA A 199 -4.67 23.70 2.03
N ALA A 200 -4.67 24.38 3.18
CA ALA A 200 -3.71 24.10 4.25
C ALA A 200 -3.78 22.65 4.75
N LEU A 201 -5.00 22.13 4.91
CA LEU A 201 -5.27 20.84 5.54
C LEU A 201 -5.74 19.75 4.56
N ILE A 202 -5.81 20.05 3.26
CA ILE A 202 -6.22 19.03 2.27
C ILE A 202 -5.14 17.95 2.17
N GLY A 203 -5.58 16.70 2.28
CA GLY A 203 -4.75 15.54 2.01
C GLY A 203 -5.07 14.85 0.67
N PRO A 204 -4.55 13.63 0.44
CA PRO A 204 -3.56 12.97 1.29
C PRO A 204 -2.28 13.79 1.42
N LYS A 205 -1.75 13.96 2.63
CA LYS A 205 -0.42 14.54 2.86
C LYS A 205 0.66 13.52 2.57
N ARG A 206 1.81 13.99 2.13
CA ARG A 206 3.02 13.18 1.94
C ARG A 206 3.58 12.67 3.28
N SER A 207 4.30 11.56 3.25
CA SER A 207 5.11 11.07 4.37
C SER A 207 6.60 11.45 4.17
N PRO A 208 7.37 11.76 5.23
CA PRO A 208 8.79 12.08 5.10
C PRO A 208 9.66 10.97 4.50
N LEU A 209 9.31 9.71 4.77
CA LEU A 209 10.11 8.53 4.39
C LEU A 209 9.36 7.54 3.50
N GLY A 210 8.10 7.84 3.16
CA GLY A 210 7.14 6.83 2.70
C GLY A 210 6.49 6.09 3.87
N LEU A 211 6.07 4.84 3.67
CA LEU A 211 5.46 4.04 4.74
C LEU A 211 6.52 3.32 5.58
N ALA A 212 6.21 3.15 6.87
CA ALA A 212 7.08 2.57 7.87
C ALA A 212 6.78 1.08 8.07
N ALA A 213 7.83 0.28 8.20
CA ALA A 213 7.76 -1.12 8.61
C ALA A 213 8.30 -1.34 10.03
N ASP A 214 8.75 -0.26 10.66
CA ASP A 214 9.34 -0.25 11.99
C ASP A 214 8.24 -0.10 13.06
N PRO A 215 8.17 -0.98 14.10
CA PRO A 215 7.12 -0.93 15.12
C PRO A 215 7.00 0.43 15.82
N GLY A 216 5.85 0.74 16.43
CA GLY A 216 5.63 2.05 17.07
C GLY A 216 4.72 3.01 16.30
N GLY A 217 4.07 2.57 15.22
CA GLY A 217 2.98 3.29 14.55
C GLY A 217 1.63 2.58 14.68
N LEU A 218 0.64 3.23 15.28
CA LEU A 218 -0.71 2.68 15.51
C LEU A 218 -1.81 3.61 15.01
N PRO A 219 -2.92 3.06 14.46
CA PRO A 219 -4.08 3.86 14.10
C PRO A 219 -4.83 4.37 15.33
N LEU A 220 -5.50 5.51 15.19
CA LEU A 220 -6.33 6.13 16.21
C LEU A 220 -7.80 6.13 15.76
N TYR A 221 -8.69 5.59 16.58
CA TYR A 221 -10.12 5.49 16.30
C TYR A 221 -10.94 6.25 17.34
N LYS A 222 -11.96 6.99 16.90
CA LYS A 222 -12.91 7.66 17.78
C LYS A 222 -14.31 7.19 17.45
N ASN A 223 -15.01 6.66 18.44
CA ASN A 223 -16.35 6.08 18.25
C ASN A 223 -16.38 5.01 17.13
N GLY A 224 -15.30 4.21 17.01
CA GLY A 224 -15.15 3.20 15.96
C GLY A 224 -14.80 3.74 14.57
N VAL A 225 -14.59 5.05 14.40
CA VAL A 225 -14.17 5.68 13.14
C VAL A 225 -12.69 6.02 13.19
N LEU A 226 -11.95 5.62 12.16
CA LEU A 226 -10.55 6.02 12.00
C LEU A 226 -10.44 7.55 11.90
N VAL A 227 -9.65 8.15 12.80
CA VAL A 227 -9.45 9.62 12.87
C VAL A 227 -7.99 10.03 12.69
N GLY A 228 -7.04 9.09 12.71
CA GLY A 228 -5.63 9.41 12.56
C GLY A 228 -4.69 8.27 12.92
N GLY A 229 -3.46 8.63 13.29
CA GLY A 229 -2.44 7.70 13.75
C GLY A 229 -1.41 8.37 14.66
N ILE A 230 -0.82 7.57 15.55
CA ILE A 230 0.31 7.94 16.41
C ILE A 230 1.56 7.20 15.93
N GLY A 231 2.72 7.85 16.01
CA GLY A 231 4.01 7.26 15.69
C GLY A 231 5.08 7.69 16.70
N VAL A 232 5.95 6.76 17.07
CA VAL A 232 6.99 6.94 18.09
C VAL A 232 8.35 6.56 17.52
N MET A 233 9.37 7.37 17.78
CA MET A 233 10.78 7.06 17.53
C MET A 233 11.61 7.45 18.76
N GLY A 234 12.41 6.56 19.29
CA GLY A 234 13.13 6.69 20.55
C GLY A 234 14.48 5.98 20.60
N ASP A 235 14.58 4.76 20.08
CA ASP A 235 15.81 3.96 20.15
C ASP A 235 16.85 4.32 19.09
N GLY A 236 16.39 4.91 17.98
CA GLY A 236 17.20 5.38 16.87
C GLY A 236 17.48 4.34 15.79
N ASP A 237 16.90 3.14 15.89
CA ASP A 237 16.80 2.19 14.78
C ASP A 237 15.50 2.47 14.01
N TYR A 238 15.51 2.25 12.71
CA TYR A 238 14.32 2.31 11.87
C TYR A 238 14.34 1.09 10.97
N GLY A 239 13.77 0.01 11.49
CA GLY A 239 13.97 -1.31 10.95
C GLY A 239 12.70 -2.04 10.59
N ILE A 240 12.79 -3.36 10.72
CA ILE A 240 11.75 -4.34 10.44
C ILE A 240 11.84 -5.48 11.44
N ASP A 241 10.69 -6.10 11.72
CA ASP A 241 10.58 -7.30 12.53
C ASP A 241 10.67 -8.52 11.61
N THR A 242 11.80 -9.23 11.64
CA THR A 242 12.07 -10.37 10.75
C THR A 242 11.58 -11.72 11.27
N ASP A 243 10.99 -11.77 12.48
CA ASP A 243 10.56 -13.03 13.07
C ASP A 243 9.16 -12.91 13.71
N THR A 244 8.19 -13.60 13.13
CA THR A 244 6.82 -13.62 13.63
C THR A 244 6.55 -14.71 14.65
N LEU A 245 7.55 -15.53 15.00
CA LEU A 245 7.40 -16.63 15.96
C LEU A 245 7.60 -16.19 17.42
N ASP A 246 8.23 -15.05 17.64
CA ASP A 246 8.44 -14.50 18.98
C ASP A 246 7.43 -13.38 19.28
N ILE A 247 7.49 -12.86 20.52
CA ILE A 247 6.77 -11.66 20.92
C ILE A 247 7.83 -10.62 21.24
N ASP A 248 7.89 -9.59 20.39
CA ASP A 248 8.85 -8.52 20.50
C ASP A 248 8.35 -7.45 21.49
N ALA A 249 9.17 -7.16 22.50
CA ALA A 249 8.84 -6.22 23.57
C ALA A 249 9.33 -4.80 23.25
N ASP A 250 9.07 -4.33 22.03
CA ASP A 250 9.49 -3.01 21.53
C ASP A 250 8.93 -1.86 22.39
N PRO A 251 9.80 -1.07 23.07
CA PRO A 251 9.37 0.06 23.89
C PRO A 251 8.58 1.13 23.13
N GLU A 252 8.90 1.40 21.87
CA GLU A 252 8.21 2.39 21.04
C GLU A 252 6.78 1.96 20.72
N GLU A 253 6.57 0.66 20.51
CA GLU A 253 5.23 0.10 20.32
C GLU A 253 4.37 0.25 21.58
N PHE A 254 4.92 -0.02 22.77
CA PHE A 254 4.20 0.22 24.02
C PHE A 254 3.90 1.70 24.27
N ILE A 255 4.83 2.60 23.94
CA ILE A 255 4.62 4.05 24.05
C ILE A 255 3.50 4.50 23.11
N ALA A 256 3.49 4.00 21.87
CA ALA A 256 2.42 4.26 20.91
C ALA A 256 1.08 3.74 21.43
N LEU A 257 1.07 2.50 21.95
CA LEU A 257 -0.13 1.85 22.50
C LEU A 257 -0.71 2.63 23.68
N ALA A 258 0.13 3.12 24.59
CA ALA A 258 -0.29 3.98 25.69
C ALA A 258 -0.97 5.27 25.16
N GLY A 259 -0.42 5.86 24.10
CA GLY A 259 -1.02 7.01 23.41
C GLY A 259 -2.40 6.74 22.82
N THR A 260 -2.71 5.49 22.43
CA THR A 260 -4.03 5.11 21.90
C THR A 260 -5.13 5.00 22.96
N ARG A 261 -4.85 5.21 24.25
CA ARG A 261 -5.87 5.05 25.30
C ARG A 261 -7.08 5.97 25.10
N GLY A 262 -8.26 5.37 24.95
CA GLY A 262 -9.52 6.05 24.59
C GLY A 262 -9.71 6.28 23.09
N PHE A 263 -8.75 5.83 22.27
CA PHE A 263 -8.73 5.91 20.81
C PHE A 263 -8.35 4.57 20.15
N GLU A 264 -8.60 3.47 20.84
CA GLU A 264 -8.17 2.14 20.42
C GLU A 264 -8.90 1.68 19.16
N ALA A 265 -8.19 0.96 18.29
CA ALA A 265 -8.83 0.27 17.17
C ALA A 265 -9.86 -0.75 17.67
N PRO A 266 -11.05 -0.87 17.03
CA PRO A 266 -11.99 -1.91 17.37
C PRO A 266 -11.37 -3.30 17.21
N ALA A 267 -11.37 -4.11 18.27
CA ALA A 267 -10.74 -5.43 18.30
C ALA A 267 -11.30 -6.42 17.25
N SER A 268 -12.45 -6.13 16.65
CA SER A 268 -13.05 -6.94 15.58
C SER A 268 -12.43 -6.73 14.20
N ILE A 269 -11.65 -5.66 14.02
CA ILE A 269 -11.04 -5.27 12.74
C ILE A 269 -9.51 -5.17 12.80
N THR A 270 -8.89 -5.46 13.95
CA THR A 270 -7.43 -5.50 14.07
C THR A 270 -6.83 -6.58 13.17
N ALA A 271 -5.58 -6.38 12.76
CA ALA A 271 -4.91 -7.24 11.77
C ALA A 271 -4.93 -8.73 12.13
N ASP A 272 -4.87 -9.09 13.42
CA ASP A 272 -4.95 -10.46 13.92
C ASP A 272 -6.31 -11.15 13.69
N LYS A 273 -7.31 -10.41 13.17
CA LYS A 273 -8.61 -10.95 12.73
C LYS A 273 -8.70 -11.11 11.21
N ILE A 274 -7.63 -10.80 10.49
CA ILE A 274 -7.55 -10.83 9.03
C ILE A 274 -6.46 -11.84 8.64
N THR A 275 -6.80 -12.72 7.70
CA THR A 275 -5.86 -13.70 7.15
C THR A 275 -5.51 -13.37 5.71
N VAL A 276 -4.26 -13.59 5.35
CA VAL A 276 -3.73 -13.55 3.98
C VAL A 276 -2.99 -14.86 3.76
N ASP A 277 -3.33 -15.57 2.70
CA ASP A 277 -2.77 -16.89 2.38
C ASP A 277 -2.77 -17.88 3.56
N GLY A 278 -3.86 -17.83 4.35
CA GLY A 278 -4.05 -18.67 5.54
C GLY A 278 -3.30 -18.20 6.80
N THR A 279 -2.45 -17.18 6.68
CA THR A 279 -1.67 -16.59 7.78
C THR A 279 -2.41 -15.43 8.41
N SER A 280 -2.56 -15.42 9.74
CA SER A 280 -3.10 -14.26 10.46
C SER A 280 -2.06 -13.14 10.53
N LEU A 281 -2.49 -11.90 10.28
CA LEU A 281 -1.58 -10.76 10.34
C LEU A 281 -1.32 -10.31 11.78
N ARG A 282 -0.17 -9.71 12.06
CA ARG A 282 0.15 -9.15 13.38
C ARG A 282 -0.35 -7.72 13.47
N PHE A 283 -1.12 -7.41 14.52
CA PHE A 283 -1.52 -6.03 14.81
C PHE A 283 -0.54 -5.35 15.76
N SER A 284 -0.23 -5.96 16.89
CA SER A 284 0.71 -5.42 17.87
C SER A 284 1.17 -6.53 18.80
N ASP A 285 2.42 -6.45 19.25
CA ASP A 285 2.96 -7.35 20.29
C ASP A 285 2.84 -6.72 21.67
N ALA A 286 2.96 -5.40 21.72
CA ALA A 286 2.57 -4.62 22.87
C ALA A 286 1.10 -4.86 23.23
N THR A 287 0.85 -5.09 24.52
CA THR A 287 -0.50 -5.15 25.09
C THR A 287 -0.62 -4.18 26.26
N PHE A 288 -1.84 -3.75 26.58
CA PHE A 288 -2.06 -2.85 27.72
C PHE A 288 -1.61 -3.45 29.07
N ALA A 289 -1.47 -4.77 29.17
CA ALA A 289 -0.91 -5.42 30.35
C ALA A 289 0.58 -5.09 30.56
N GLY A 290 1.32 -4.82 29.48
CA GLY A 290 2.73 -4.42 29.54
C GLY A 290 2.95 -2.91 29.60
N VAL A 291 1.90 -2.08 29.49
CA VAL A 291 1.98 -0.61 29.65
C VAL A 291 2.25 -0.29 31.12
N MET A 292 3.31 0.49 31.39
CA MET A 292 3.79 0.79 32.74
C MET A 292 3.09 2.01 33.36
N SER A 293 2.58 2.90 32.53
CA SER A 293 1.86 4.11 32.93
C SER A 293 0.36 3.87 33.16
N SER A 294 -0.20 4.52 34.17
CA SER A 294 -1.62 4.42 34.51
C SER A 294 -2.54 5.28 33.64
N GLY A 295 -1.97 6.17 32.81
CA GLY A 295 -2.70 7.19 32.05
C GLY A 295 -3.17 8.37 32.91
N GLY A 296 -3.85 9.35 32.30
CA GLY A 296 -4.45 10.48 33.02
C GLY A 296 -3.50 11.66 33.29
N THR A 297 -2.25 11.58 32.80
CA THR A 297 -1.30 12.70 32.80
C THR A 297 -1.84 13.85 31.95
N SER A 298 -1.76 15.07 32.47
CA SER A 298 -2.16 16.26 31.70
C SER A 298 -1.05 16.67 30.73
N PHE A 299 -1.41 17.19 29.55
CA PHE A 299 -0.39 17.71 28.62
C PHE A 299 0.37 18.90 29.22
N ALA A 300 -0.30 19.75 30.00
CA ALA A 300 0.31 20.89 30.67
C ALA A 300 1.41 20.47 31.66
N SER A 301 1.32 19.30 32.29
CA SER A 301 2.34 18.79 33.21
C SER A 301 3.58 18.21 32.51
N VAL A 302 3.52 17.90 31.21
CA VAL A 302 4.64 17.34 30.45
C VAL A 302 5.26 18.33 29.46
N ASN A 303 4.48 19.28 28.94
CA ASN A 303 4.99 20.27 28.01
C ASN A 303 5.85 21.33 28.73
N GLY A 304 7.09 21.49 28.30
CA GLY A 304 8.10 22.34 28.94
C GLY A 304 8.91 21.63 30.04
N SER A 305 8.38 20.55 30.63
CA SER A 305 9.03 19.80 31.72
C SER A 305 9.69 18.50 31.22
N ALA A 306 8.94 17.65 30.51
CA ALA A 306 9.39 16.39 29.94
C ALA A 306 9.95 16.54 28.51
N GLY A 307 9.68 17.67 27.87
CA GLY A 307 10.04 17.95 26.48
C GLY A 307 9.31 19.17 25.95
N SER A 308 9.27 19.32 24.64
CA SER A 308 8.54 20.42 23.99
C SER A 308 7.96 20.02 22.64
N LEU A 309 6.93 20.74 22.22
CA LEU A 309 6.48 20.72 20.82
C LEU A 309 7.58 21.29 19.92
N ILE A 310 7.84 20.63 18.80
CA ILE A 310 8.85 21.07 17.84
C ILE A 310 8.22 21.33 16.47
N ALA A 311 8.82 22.27 15.73
CA ALA A 311 8.55 22.41 14.31
C ALA A 311 9.34 21.34 13.54
N VAL A 312 8.75 20.86 12.46
CA VAL A 312 9.41 19.96 11.50
C VAL A 312 9.23 20.57 10.12
N THR A 313 10.34 20.96 9.51
CA THR A 313 10.37 21.67 8.24
C THR A 313 9.56 20.90 7.19
N GLY A 314 8.51 21.55 6.65
CA GLY A 314 7.64 20.96 5.63
C GLY A 314 6.59 19.96 6.13
N TYR A 315 6.36 19.86 7.45
CA TYR A 315 5.37 18.94 8.05
C TYR A 315 4.57 19.51 9.21
N ALA A 316 5.20 20.21 10.14
CA ALA A 316 4.55 20.65 11.37
C ALA A 316 5.12 21.97 11.89
N ASN A 317 4.25 22.76 12.52
CA ASN A 317 4.67 23.86 13.37
C ASN A 317 4.77 23.36 14.83
N ALA A 318 5.52 24.06 15.67
CA ALA A 318 5.67 23.77 17.10
C ALA A 318 4.39 24.07 17.90
N ALA A 319 3.27 23.46 17.52
CA ALA A 319 1.94 23.69 18.05
C ALA A 319 1.11 22.39 18.01
N VAL A 320 0.06 22.36 18.82
CA VAL A 320 -1.01 21.36 18.68
C VAL A 320 -2.15 21.98 17.89
N ILE A 321 -2.59 21.30 16.84
CA ILE A 321 -3.77 21.70 16.05
C ILE A 321 -4.82 20.59 16.06
N ALA A 322 -6.07 20.96 15.79
CA ALA A 322 -7.14 19.98 15.58
C ALA A 322 -6.99 19.29 14.22
N GLY A 323 -7.44 18.04 14.15
CA GLY A 323 -7.54 17.30 12.90
C GLY A 323 -8.78 17.65 12.09
N THR A 324 -8.79 17.19 10.84
CA THR A 324 -9.88 17.46 9.91
C THR A 324 -10.83 16.28 9.80
N ALA A 325 -12.14 16.54 9.71
CA ALA A 325 -13.12 15.48 9.49
C ALA A 325 -13.01 14.93 8.07
N TYR A 326 -12.72 13.63 7.96
CA TYR A 326 -12.65 12.91 6.68
C TYR A 326 -13.99 12.95 5.92
N GLY A 327 -13.92 12.95 4.59
CA GLY A 327 -15.11 12.99 3.72
C GLY A 327 -15.65 14.40 3.48
N SER A 328 -14.89 15.42 3.89
CA SER A 328 -15.22 16.84 3.69
C SER A 328 -14.25 17.54 2.75
N GLU A 329 -14.66 18.70 2.22
CA GLU A 329 -13.79 19.60 1.45
C GLU A 329 -12.47 19.89 2.18
N ALA A 330 -12.55 20.20 3.47
CA ALA A 330 -11.38 20.51 4.28
C ALA A 330 -10.37 19.35 4.35
N SER A 331 -10.82 18.10 4.30
CA SER A 331 -9.94 16.93 4.31
C SER A 331 -9.25 16.66 2.98
N GLY A 332 -9.68 17.33 1.89
CA GLY A 332 -9.20 17.06 0.54
C GLY A 332 -9.83 15.82 -0.11
N ILE A 333 -10.79 15.16 0.55
CA ILE A 333 -11.52 14.00 0.02
C ILE A 333 -13.00 14.14 0.38
N ARG A 334 -13.89 14.05 -0.62
CA ARG A 334 -15.35 14.16 -0.43
C ARG A 334 -16.12 13.24 -1.37
N ALA A 335 -17.41 13.08 -1.10
CA ALA A 335 -18.33 12.45 -2.05
C ALA A 335 -18.33 13.21 -3.40
N ALA A 336 -18.36 12.48 -4.51
CA ALA A 336 -18.48 13.02 -5.85
C ALA A 336 -19.86 13.64 -6.06
N THR A 337 -19.94 14.72 -6.83
CA THR A 337 -21.22 15.20 -7.37
C THR A 337 -21.65 14.33 -8.56
N SER A 338 -22.94 14.34 -8.89
CA SER A 338 -23.48 13.60 -10.04
C SER A 338 -22.88 14.04 -11.39
N ALA A 339 -22.36 15.27 -11.49
CA ALA A 339 -21.66 15.77 -12.68
C ALA A 339 -20.25 15.17 -12.81
N GLU A 340 -19.58 14.93 -11.68
CA GLU A 340 -18.22 14.39 -11.63
C GLU A 340 -18.20 12.88 -11.87
N PHE A 341 -19.14 12.15 -11.26
CA PHE A 341 -19.22 10.69 -11.37
C PHE A 341 -20.66 10.19 -11.25
N SER A 342 -21.03 9.20 -12.05
CA SER A 342 -22.42 8.71 -12.10
C SER A 342 -22.82 7.90 -10.86
N ASN A 343 -21.89 7.14 -10.28
CA ASN A 343 -22.14 6.41 -9.04
C ASN A 343 -22.06 7.36 -7.83
N ARG A 344 -23.16 7.45 -7.07
CA ARG A 344 -23.28 8.33 -5.90
C ARG A 344 -22.38 7.97 -4.73
N ASP A 345 -21.89 6.73 -4.67
CA ASP A 345 -21.00 6.27 -3.60
C ASP A 345 -19.54 6.64 -3.88
N ALA A 346 -19.24 7.20 -5.06
CA ALA A 346 -17.89 7.59 -5.42
C ALA A 346 -17.43 8.79 -4.58
N PHE A 347 -16.16 8.76 -4.21
CA PHE A 347 -15.45 9.87 -3.59
C PHE A 347 -14.33 10.34 -4.52
N VAL A 348 -13.99 11.63 -4.44
CA VAL A 348 -12.97 12.30 -5.25
C VAL A 348 -12.01 13.08 -4.36
N LEU A 349 -10.82 13.37 -4.89
CA LEU A 349 -9.89 14.30 -4.28
C LEU A 349 -10.30 15.73 -4.64
N THR A 350 -10.44 16.60 -3.64
CA THR A 350 -10.82 18.01 -3.83
C THR A 350 -9.71 18.96 -3.41
N ASN A 351 -9.69 20.15 -4.00
CA ASN A 351 -8.79 21.24 -3.62
C ASN A 351 -9.27 22.01 -2.37
N GLY A 352 -10.36 21.59 -1.75
CA GLY A 352 -10.96 22.22 -0.58
C GLY A 352 -11.81 23.46 -0.88
N SER A 353 -12.01 23.78 -2.16
CA SER A 353 -12.90 24.85 -2.64
C SER A 353 -13.96 24.32 -3.61
N GLY A 354 -14.33 23.04 -3.51
CA GLY A 354 -15.38 22.42 -4.32
C GLY A 354 -14.89 21.77 -5.62
N THR A 355 -13.63 21.97 -6.02
CA THR A 355 -13.13 21.49 -7.31
C THR A 355 -12.38 20.17 -7.16
N ASN A 356 -12.77 19.17 -7.96
CA ASN A 356 -12.00 17.93 -8.10
C ASN A 356 -10.58 18.21 -8.62
N ARG A 357 -9.56 17.68 -7.94
CA ARG A 357 -8.14 17.82 -8.31
C ARG A 357 -7.77 17.02 -9.55
N TYR A 358 -8.47 15.90 -9.79
CA TYR A 358 -8.20 14.97 -10.88
C TYR A 358 -9.52 14.60 -11.59
N PRO A 359 -10.20 15.57 -12.22
CA PRO A 359 -11.45 15.33 -12.93
C PRO A 359 -11.21 14.43 -14.15
N ILE A 360 -12.25 13.69 -14.54
CA ILE A 360 -12.20 12.85 -15.74
C ILE A 360 -11.97 13.73 -16.97
N ARG A 361 -10.91 13.43 -17.74
CA ARG A 361 -10.51 14.17 -18.94
C ARG A 361 -9.92 13.25 -20.02
N ALA A 362 -9.77 13.79 -21.22
CA ALA A 362 -9.06 13.11 -22.32
C ALA A 362 -7.54 13.12 -22.10
N GLY A 363 -6.84 12.22 -22.80
CA GLY A 363 -5.39 12.09 -22.86
C GLY A 363 -4.70 13.39 -23.27
N THR A 364 -3.54 13.64 -22.67
CA THR A 364 -2.73 14.84 -22.91
C THR A 364 -1.56 14.60 -23.87
N ASP A 365 -1.43 13.36 -24.35
CA ASP A 365 -0.34 12.84 -25.16
C ASP A 365 -0.59 12.96 -26.68
N GLY A 366 -1.51 13.81 -27.13
CA GLY A 366 -1.87 13.94 -28.56
C GLY A 366 -0.73 14.28 -29.52
N ALA A 367 0.37 14.85 -29.01
CA ALA A 367 1.57 15.14 -29.80
C ALA A 367 2.39 13.88 -30.15
N SER A 368 2.37 12.86 -29.28
CA SER A 368 3.07 11.57 -29.46
C SER A 368 2.10 10.42 -29.75
N ASN A 369 0.80 10.66 -29.54
CA ASN A 369 -0.28 9.70 -29.68
C ASN A 369 -1.36 10.19 -30.64
N SER A 370 -1.41 9.62 -31.85
CA SER A 370 -2.37 10.02 -32.89
C SER A 370 -3.83 9.71 -32.54
N ALA A 371 -4.05 8.86 -31.54
CA ALA A 371 -5.36 8.61 -30.95
C ALA A 371 -5.18 8.47 -29.42
N PRO A 372 -5.26 9.56 -28.66
CA PRO A 372 -5.27 9.50 -27.20
C PRO A 372 -6.50 8.77 -26.66
N LEU A 373 -6.51 8.48 -25.36
CA LEU A 373 -7.77 8.18 -24.68
C LEU A 373 -8.70 9.40 -24.71
N THR A 374 -9.95 9.20 -25.06
CA THR A 374 -10.99 10.23 -24.97
C THR A 374 -11.53 10.32 -23.54
N ALA A 375 -12.14 11.47 -23.19
CA ALA A 375 -12.77 11.61 -21.87
C ALA A 375 -13.91 10.59 -21.65
N ALA A 376 -14.60 10.17 -22.71
CA ALA A 376 -15.65 9.15 -22.66
C ALA A 376 -15.08 7.75 -22.38
N GLU A 377 -13.95 7.39 -23.01
CA GLU A 377 -13.23 6.14 -22.74
C GLU A 377 -12.68 6.10 -21.30
N THR A 378 -12.04 7.18 -20.85
CA THR A 378 -11.58 7.29 -19.46
C THR A 378 -12.72 7.15 -18.47
N ARG A 379 -13.86 7.82 -18.73
CA ARG A 379 -15.07 7.70 -17.89
C ARG A 379 -15.58 6.26 -17.85
N ALA A 380 -15.69 5.60 -19.01
CA ALA A 380 -16.19 4.23 -19.07
C ALA A 380 -15.30 3.27 -18.27
N VAL A 381 -13.97 3.35 -18.43
CA VAL A 381 -13.04 2.51 -17.66
C VAL A 381 -13.16 2.73 -16.15
N LEU A 382 -13.24 3.98 -15.69
CA LEU A 382 -13.39 4.30 -14.27
C LEU A 382 -14.74 3.84 -13.71
N GLU A 383 -15.84 4.06 -14.43
CA GLU A 383 -17.19 3.67 -14.02
C GLU A 383 -17.34 2.14 -13.96
N GLU A 384 -16.82 1.42 -14.94
CA GLU A 384 -16.88 -0.04 -14.96
C GLU A 384 -15.96 -0.68 -13.92
N ALA A 385 -14.76 -0.12 -13.69
CA ALA A 385 -13.90 -0.55 -12.59
C ALA A 385 -14.58 -0.33 -11.23
N PHE A 386 -15.26 0.82 -11.04
CA PHE A 386 -16.03 1.09 -9.83
C PHE A 386 -17.20 0.11 -9.67
N ALA A 387 -17.87 -0.26 -10.76
CA ALA A 387 -18.94 -1.27 -10.74
C ALA A 387 -18.40 -2.66 -10.35
N VAL A 388 -17.25 -3.08 -10.88
CA VAL A 388 -16.58 -4.34 -10.49
C VAL A 388 -16.22 -4.32 -9.01
N MET A 389 -15.57 -3.25 -8.53
CA MET A 389 -15.26 -3.05 -7.11
C MET A 389 -16.52 -3.14 -6.24
N SER A 390 -17.62 -2.52 -6.66
CA SER A 390 -18.89 -2.52 -5.92
C SER A 390 -19.50 -3.91 -5.76
N ARG A 391 -19.10 -4.88 -6.60
CA ARG A 391 -19.54 -6.28 -6.53
C ARG A 391 -18.51 -7.16 -5.82
N ALA A 392 -17.25 -6.76 -5.81
CA ALA A 392 -16.13 -7.56 -5.32
C ALA A 392 -16.16 -7.74 -3.79
N ARG A 393 -15.79 -8.94 -3.36
CA ARG A 393 -15.48 -9.28 -1.97
C ARG A 393 -14.14 -8.70 -1.59
N ALA A 394 -14.09 -8.06 -0.45
CA ALA A 394 -12.84 -7.65 0.16
C ALA A 394 -12.06 -8.87 0.71
N GLN A 395 -10.74 -8.85 0.56
CA GLN A 395 -9.84 -9.79 1.23
C GLN A 395 -9.53 -9.32 2.64
N ILE A 396 -9.22 -8.03 2.79
CA ILE A 396 -8.61 -7.52 4.01
C ILE A 396 -9.61 -6.77 4.90
N ARG A 397 -10.91 -7.03 4.78
CA ARG A 397 -11.94 -6.28 5.51
C ARG A 397 -12.84 -7.17 6.34
N ARG A 398 -13.24 -6.63 7.49
CA ARG A 398 -14.18 -7.23 8.44
C ARG A 398 -15.43 -6.32 8.56
N PRO A 399 -16.63 -6.90 8.76
CA PRO A 399 -16.92 -8.34 8.74
C PRO A 399 -16.63 -8.97 7.38
N LEU A 400 -16.44 -10.30 7.35
CA LEU A 400 -16.29 -11.04 6.10
C LEU A 400 -17.49 -10.78 5.18
N ASP A 401 -17.29 -10.99 3.88
CA ASP A 401 -18.26 -10.64 2.83
C ASP A 401 -18.57 -9.13 2.73
N SER A 402 -17.70 -8.27 3.28
CA SER A 402 -17.72 -6.84 2.97
C SER A 402 -17.27 -6.55 1.53
N ARG A 403 -17.74 -5.44 0.98
CA ARG A 403 -17.33 -4.96 -0.35
C ARG A 403 -15.89 -4.47 -0.35
N ALA A 404 -15.17 -4.75 -1.44
CA ALA A 404 -13.86 -4.17 -1.68
C ALA A 404 -13.92 -2.65 -1.69
N GLN A 405 -12.89 -2.01 -1.13
CA GLN A 405 -12.79 -0.55 -1.05
C GLN A 405 -11.41 -0.09 -1.53
N VAL A 406 -11.35 0.48 -2.73
CA VAL A 406 -10.10 0.83 -3.42
C VAL A 406 -10.12 2.24 -3.99
N THR A 407 -8.94 2.76 -4.31
CA THR A 407 -8.77 3.89 -5.23
C THR A 407 -8.42 3.36 -6.61
N ILE A 408 -8.98 4.01 -7.63
CA ILE A 408 -8.82 3.68 -9.04
C ILE A 408 -8.27 4.92 -9.75
N SER A 409 -7.15 4.75 -10.44
CA SER A 409 -6.47 5.82 -11.19
C SER A 409 -6.31 5.41 -12.66
N VAL A 410 -6.56 6.33 -13.59
CA VAL A 410 -6.27 6.15 -15.02
C VAL A 410 -5.28 7.20 -15.48
N VAL A 411 -4.28 6.79 -16.25
CA VAL A 411 -3.25 7.67 -16.83
C VAL A 411 -3.16 7.49 -18.35
N ASP A 412 -2.68 8.53 -19.06
CA ASP A 412 -2.25 8.40 -20.45
C ASP A 412 -0.83 7.81 -20.57
N THR A 413 -0.30 7.70 -21.79
CA THR A 413 1.04 7.14 -22.02
C THR A 413 2.16 8.01 -21.42
N HIS A 414 1.93 9.30 -21.21
CA HIS A 414 2.87 10.23 -20.56
C HIS A 414 2.81 10.15 -19.02
N GLY A 415 1.97 9.27 -18.46
CA GLY A 415 1.75 9.17 -17.01
C GLY A 415 0.92 10.33 -16.44
N SER A 416 0.29 11.15 -17.29
CA SER A 416 -0.62 12.21 -16.86
C SER A 416 -1.91 11.59 -16.33
N VAL A 417 -2.36 12.07 -15.17
CA VAL A 417 -3.63 11.62 -14.58
C VAL A 417 -4.79 12.05 -15.47
N LEU A 418 -5.64 11.09 -15.86
CA LEU A 418 -6.87 11.32 -16.61
C LEU A 418 -8.13 11.24 -15.74
N GLY A 419 -8.03 10.64 -14.56
CA GLY A 419 -9.06 10.66 -13.54
C GLY A 419 -8.68 9.78 -12.34
N ILE A 420 -9.13 10.17 -11.15
CA ILE A 420 -9.01 9.38 -9.93
C ILE A 420 -10.36 9.34 -9.23
N VAL A 421 -10.82 8.14 -8.88
CA VAL A 421 -12.03 7.90 -8.10
C VAL A 421 -11.76 6.86 -7.03
N ARG A 422 -12.45 6.95 -5.90
CA ARG A 422 -12.30 6.00 -4.79
C ARG A 422 -13.63 5.68 -4.15
N SER A 423 -13.73 4.51 -3.52
CA SER A 423 -14.83 4.21 -2.62
C SER A 423 -14.71 5.01 -1.30
N PRO A 424 -15.80 5.17 -0.51
CA PRO A 424 -15.82 6.10 0.62
C PRO A 424 -14.80 5.82 1.72
N ASP A 425 -14.46 4.56 1.96
CA ASP A 425 -13.60 4.11 3.05
C ASP A 425 -12.37 3.34 2.55
N ALA A 426 -11.95 3.58 1.30
CA ALA A 426 -10.70 3.05 0.78
C ALA A 426 -9.51 3.56 1.63
N PRO A 427 -8.59 2.68 2.07
CA PRO A 427 -7.37 3.10 2.75
C PRO A 427 -6.64 4.22 1.99
N ILE A 428 -6.08 5.18 2.72
CA ILE A 428 -5.51 6.39 2.09
C ILE A 428 -4.24 6.05 1.31
N PHE A 429 -3.45 5.08 1.78
CA PHE A 429 -2.21 4.65 1.12
C PHE A 429 -2.46 4.30 -0.36
N GLY A 430 -3.58 3.63 -0.64
CA GLY A 430 -3.99 3.19 -1.97
C GLY A 430 -4.17 4.32 -2.98
N THR A 431 -4.28 5.57 -2.54
CA THR A 431 -4.44 6.73 -3.45
C THR A 431 -3.21 6.96 -4.30
N ASP A 432 -2.04 7.12 -3.66
CA ASP A 432 -0.76 7.32 -4.37
C ASP A 432 -0.32 6.02 -5.05
N VAL A 433 -0.52 4.87 -4.38
CA VAL A 433 -0.18 3.55 -4.91
C VAL A 433 -0.96 3.24 -6.20
N SER A 434 -2.28 3.49 -6.26
CA SER A 434 -3.06 3.25 -7.48
C SER A 434 -2.51 4.03 -8.68
N LEU A 435 -2.00 5.25 -8.44
CA LEU A 435 -1.37 6.07 -9.48
C LEU A 435 0.02 5.56 -9.85
N GLN A 436 0.85 5.18 -8.87
CA GLN A 436 2.15 4.54 -9.14
C GLN A 436 1.96 3.27 -9.98
N LYS A 437 0.99 2.43 -9.63
CA LYS A 437 0.64 1.22 -10.36
C LYS A 437 0.23 1.50 -11.81
N ALA A 438 -0.68 2.47 -12.02
CA ALA A 438 -1.09 2.88 -13.36
C ALA A 438 0.11 3.36 -14.21
N ARG A 439 0.97 4.20 -13.63
CA ARG A 439 2.19 4.69 -14.30
C ARG A 439 3.18 3.57 -14.60
N THR A 440 3.30 2.59 -13.71
CA THR A 440 4.18 1.43 -13.90
C THR A 440 3.75 0.60 -15.10
N ALA A 441 2.48 0.20 -15.17
CA ALA A 441 1.95 -0.54 -16.32
C ALA A 441 2.08 0.24 -17.65
N ALA A 442 1.76 1.55 -17.65
CA ALA A 442 1.93 2.39 -18.84
C ALA A 442 3.40 2.51 -19.26
N PHE A 443 4.32 2.69 -18.30
CA PHE A 443 5.73 2.88 -18.59
C PHE A 443 6.35 1.60 -19.15
N PHE A 444 6.28 0.48 -18.44
CA PHE A 444 6.96 -0.76 -18.85
C PHE A 444 6.39 -1.40 -20.12
N SER A 445 5.12 -1.10 -20.44
CA SER A 445 4.49 -1.51 -21.71
C SER A 445 4.80 -0.55 -22.87
N GLY A 446 5.45 0.59 -22.60
CA GLY A 446 5.74 1.64 -23.58
C GLY A 446 7.02 1.41 -24.37
N ALA A 447 7.06 1.90 -25.61
CA ALA A 447 8.22 1.76 -26.49
C ALA A 447 9.49 2.47 -25.99
N GLN A 448 9.29 3.47 -25.15
CA GLN A 448 10.32 4.36 -24.63
C GLN A 448 11.03 3.86 -23.36
N ALA A 449 10.49 2.84 -22.66
CA ALA A 449 10.95 2.48 -21.32
C ALA A 449 12.45 2.21 -21.24
N GLY A 450 12.95 1.34 -22.12
CA GLY A 450 14.36 1.00 -22.16
C GLY A 450 15.26 2.19 -22.52
N ALA A 451 14.81 3.08 -23.40
CA ALA A 451 15.56 4.26 -23.80
C ALA A 451 15.61 5.31 -22.67
N GLU A 452 14.49 5.60 -22.03
CA GLU A 452 14.40 6.56 -20.92
C GLU A 452 15.18 6.08 -19.68
N LEU A 453 15.11 4.79 -19.35
CA LEU A 453 15.94 4.21 -18.29
C LEU A 453 17.44 4.27 -18.64
N SER A 454 17.81 3.98 -19.90
CA SER A 454 19.21 4.08 -20.35
C SER A 454 19.73 5.52 -20.39
N ALA A 455 18.84 6.50 -20.51
CA ALA A 455 19.17 7.93 -20.50
C ALA A 455 19.19 8.52 -19.08
N ASN A 456 18.83 7.76 -18.05
CA ASN A 456 18.81 8.25 -16.68
C ASN A 456 20.22 8.68 -16.23
N THR A 457 20.30 9.76 -15.44
CA THR A 457 21.57 10.30 -14.92
C THR A 457 22.26 9.32 -13.95
N SER A 458 21.50 8.52 -13.22
CA SER A 458 22.00 7.47 -12.33
C SER A 458 22.54 6.28 -13.11
N ALA A 459 23.82 5.97 -12.93
CA ALA A 459 24.46 4.79 -13.52
C ALA A 459 23.80 3.49 -13.07
N ASP A 460 23.35 3.44 -11.83
CA ASP A 460 22.66 2.31 -11.24
C ASP A 460 21.31 2.07 -11.92
N VAL A 461 20.49 3.11 -12.14
CA VAL A 461 19.24 2.99 -12.90
C VAL A 461 19.49 2.45 -14.32
N ARG A 462 20.55 2.92 -14.99
CA ARG A 462 20.89 2.45 -16.35
C ARG A 462 21.21 0.96 -16.42
N GLN A 463 21.75 0.35 -15.35
CA GLN A 463 22.15 -1.06 -15.33
C GLN A 463 20.96 -2.04 -15.36
N PHE A 464 19.77 -1.61 -14.93
CA PHE A 464 18.57 -2.46 -14.94
C PHE A 464 18.09 -2.82 -16.36
N VAL A 465 18.40 -2.00 -17.37
CA VAL A 465 18.01 -2.27 -18.77
C VAL A 465 18.76 -3.49 -19.36
N PRO A 466 20.11 -3.51 -19.41
CA PRO A 466 20.83 -4.70 -19.89
C PRO A 466 20.60 -5.92 -18.99
N ALA A 467 20.41 -5.74 -17.67
CA ALA A 467 20.05 -6.84 -16.77
C ALA A 467 18.71 -7.48 -17.18
N THR A 468 17.68 -6.67 -17.42
CA THR A 468 16.36 -7.15 -17.86
C THR A 468 16.42 -7.87 -19.20
N ARG A 469 17.11 -7.29 -20.19
CA ARG A 469 17.27 -7.91 -21.52
C ARG A 469 18.00 -9.25 -21.48
N THR A 470 19.04 -9.34 -20.65
CA THR A 470 19.80 -10.57 -20.45
C THR A 470 18.94 -11.63 -19.77
N PHE A 471 18.27 -11.25 -18.68
CA PHE A 471 17.43 -12.15 -17.90
C PHE A 471 16.28 -12.75 -18.72
N LEU A 472 15.63 -11.93 -19.55
CA LEU A 472 14.53 -12.36 -20.42
C LEU A 472 15.03 -13.04 -21.71
N SER A 473 16.34 -13.10 -21.95
CA SER A 473 16.91 -13.56 -23.24
C SER A 473 16.33 -12.82 -24.45
N ASP A 474 16.02 -11.53 -24.28
CA ASP A 474 15.42 -10.67 -25.29
C ASP A 474 16.13 -9.31 -25.31
N SER A 475 16.98 -9.10 -26.32
CA SER A 475 17.68 -7.83 -26.54
C SER A 475 16.74 -6.66 -26.81
N THR A 476 15.48 -6.93 -27.15
CA THR A 476 14.44 -5.94 -27.42
C THR A 476 13.44 -5.77 -26.27
N ALA A 477 13.68 -6.38 -25.11
CA ALA A 477 12.86 -6.09 -23.93
C ALA A 477 12.87 -4.59 -23.59
N LEU A 478 11.74 -4.12 -23.03
CA LEU A 478 11.48 -2.70 -22.71
C LEU A 478 11.37 -1.77 -23.93
N THR A 479 10.90 -2.30 -25.07
CA THR A 479 10.64 -1.54 -26.31
C THR A 479 9.17 -1.54 -26.74
N GLY A 480 8.26 -1.83 -25.80
CA GLY A 480 6.81 -1.81 -26.04
C GLY A 480 6.25 -3.00 -26.82
N LYS A 481 7.09 -3.99 -27.15
CA LYS A 481 6.67 -5.25 -27.77
C LYS A 481 5.87 -6.16 -26.82
N ILE A 482 6.07 -5.98 -25.52
CA ILE A 482 5.44 -6.78 -24.47
C ILE A 482 4.66 -5.83 -23.57
N ALA A 483 3.41 -6.19 -23.29
CA ALA A 483 2.57 -5.56 -22.30
C ALA A 483 2.88 -6.14 -20.93
N PHE A 484 3.26 -5.28 -19.99
CA PHE A 484 3.53 -5.62 -18.60
C PHE A 484 2.43 -5.07 -17.71
N ALA A 485 1.88 -5.94 -16.87
CA ALA A 485 1.09 -5.58 -15.69
C ALA A 485 2.01 -5.56 -14.47
N ASP A 486 1.58 -4.92 -13.36
CA ASP A 486 2.41 -4.90 -12.15
C ASP A 486 2.63 -6.28 -11.55
N ARG A 487 1.77 -7.28 -11.80
CA ARG A 487 2.05 -8.65 -11.37
C ARG A 487 3.30 -9.21 -12.06
N SER A 488 3.48 -8.93 -13.34
CA SER A 488 4.68 -9.32 -14.10
C SER A 488 5.89 -8.54 -13.62
N GLY A 489 5.74 -7.23 -13.41
CA GLY A 489 6.77 -6.36 -12.83
C GLY A 489 7.22 -6.86 -11.46
N GLY A 490 6.27 -7.20 -10.59
CA GLY A 490 6.53 -7.77 -9.27
C GLY A 490 7.25 -9.11 -9.32
N ASN A 491 6.99 -9.97 -10.32
CA ASN A 491 7.81 -11.17 -10.52
C ASN A 491 9.27 -10.78 -10.82
N LEU A 492 9.50 -9.81 -11.71
CA LEU A 492 10.85 -9.36 -12.06
C LEU A 492 11.55 -8.55 -10.95
N SER A 493 10.83 -8.13 -9.92
CA SER A 493 11.34 -7.39 -8.77
C SER A 493 11.53 -8.25 -7.51
N ARG A 494 11.46 -9.58 -7.61
CA ARG A 494 11.70 -10.45 -6.45
C ARG A 494 13.20 -10.67 -6.16
N PRO A 495 13.62 -10.70 -4.88
CA PRO A 495 14.99 -11.07 -4.50
C PRO A 495 15.27 -12.56 -4.73
N TYR A 496 14.21 -13.38 -4.86
CA TYR A 496 14.24 -14.76 -5.35
C TYR A 496 13.32 -14.91 -6.55
N PHE A 497 13.83 -15.41 -7.68
CA PHE A 497 13.01 -15.69 -8.87
C PHE A 497 13.09 -17.17 -9.27
N PRO A 498 11.97 -17.91 -9.29
CA PRO A 498 10.63 -17.47 -8.89
C PRO A 498 10.53 -17.22 -7.39
N ASP A 499 9.50 -16.48 -7.01
CA ASP A 499 9.15 -16.20 -5.61
C ASP A 499 9.05 -17.51 -4.81
N GLY A 500 9.56 -17.53 -3.58
CA GLY A 500 9.61 -18.73 -2.73
C GLY A 500 10.70 -19.76 -3.08
N GLU A 501 11.39 -19.67 -4.22
CA GLU A 501 12.50 -20.59 -4.51
C GLU A 501 13.86 -20.03 -4.08
N VAL A 502 14.32 -20.43 -2.88
CA VAL A 502 15.62 -20.03 -2.33
C VAL A 502 16.78 -20.60 -3.16
N GLY A 503 17.87 -19.84 -3.24
CA GLY A 503 19.08 -20.23 -4.00
C GLY A 503 18.97 -20.01 -5.51
N ARG A 504 17.83 -19.50 -5.99
CA ARG A 504 17.65 -19.03 -7.36
C ARG A 504 18.19 -17.61 -7.55
N PRO A 505 18.48 -17.19 -8.80
CA PRO A 505 18.81 -15.79 -9.07
C PRO A 505 17.67 -14.86 -8.68
N HIS A 506 17.99 -13.59 -8.39
CA HIS A 506 17.00 -12.55 -8.22
C HIS A 506 16.40 -12.14 -9.58
N GLY A 507 15.20 -11.55 -9.56
CA GLY A 507 14.62 -10.91 -10.73
C GLY A 507 15.46 -9.68 -11.15
N PRO A 508 15.46 -9.33 -12.45
CA PRO A 508 16.39 -8.34 -12.99
C PRO A 508 16.12 -6.91 -12.50
N LEU A 509 14.96 -6.66 -11.91
CA LEU A 509 14.57 -5.37 -11.32
C LEU A 509 14.77 -5.33 -9.80
N SER A 510 15.22 -6.43 -9.19
CA SER A 510 15.51 -6.55 -7.76
C SER A 510 16.98 -6.35 -7.47
N ARG A 511 17.29 -5.94 -6.22
CA ARG A 511 18.61 -6.21 -5.64
C ARG A 511 18.79 -7.71 -5.38
N PRO A 512 20.05 -8.21 -5.36
CA PRO A 512 20.32 -9.57 -4.87
C PRO A 512 19.97 -9.67 -3.38
N ILE A 513 19.58 -10.86 -2.91
CA ILE A 513 19.13 -11.05 -1.51
C ILE A 513 20.15 -10.54 -0.48
N GLN A 514 21.45 -10.66 -0.74
CA GLN A 514 22.50 -10.20 0.17
C GLN A 514 22.50 -8.68 0.38
N GLN A 515 21.88 -7.92 -0.52
CA GLN A 515 21.68 -6.48 -0.44
C GLN A 515 20.22 -6.09 -0.35
N PHE A 516 19.31 -7.06 -0.30
CA PHE A 516 17.89 -6.80 -0.21
C PHE A 516 17.50 -6.57 1.24
N ASN A 517 16.72 -5.52 1.46
CA ASN A 517 15.79 -5.41 2.57
C ASN A 517 14.68 -4.43 2.15
N PRO A 518 13.64 -4.22 2.96
CA PRO A 518 12.59 -3.21 2.76
C PRO A 518 13.05 -1.77 2.43
N PHE A 519 14.34 -1.42 2.60
CA PHE A 519 14.91 -0.11 2.24
C PHE A 519 15.72 -0.13 0.92
N SER A 520 15.79 -1.28 0.25
CA SER A 520 16.57 -1.48 -0.98
C SER A 520 15.95 -2.60 -1.82
N THR A 521 14.95 -2.25 -2.62
CA THR A 521 14.14 -3.20 -3.40
C THR A 521 14.61 -3.37 -4.85
N GLY A 522 15.48 -2.50 -5.34
CA GLY A 522 16.05 -2.57 -6.70
C GLY A 522 15.69 -1.34 -7.51
N LEU A 523 15.15 -1.52 -8.72
CA LEU A 523 14.84 -0.39 -9.60
C LEU A 523 13.85 0.60 -8.94
N GLN A 524 12.91 0.10 -8.14
CA GLN A 524 11.93 0.93 -7.43
C GLN A 524 12.62 1.93 -6.48
N SER A 525 13.49 1.45 -5.59
CA SER A 525 14.28 2.29 -4.70
C SER A 525 15.24 3.17 -5.50
N ALA A 526 16.04 2.58 -6.41
CA ALA A 526 17.05 3.28 -7.21
C ALA A 526 16.51 4.52 -7.95
N LEU A 527 15.27 4.45 -8.44
CA LEU A 527 14.62 5.56 -9.14
C LEU A 527 14.34 6.78 -8.25
N ILE A 528 14.17 6.58 -6.94
CA ILE A 528 13.66 7.59 -6.01
C ILE A 528 14.67 8.08 -4.96
N ILE A 529 15.80 7.37 -4.74
CA ILE A 529 16.70 7.65 -3.61
C ILE A 529 17.22 9.09 -3.66
N GLY A 530 17.55 9.61 -4.85
CA GLY A 530 18.08 10.97 -4.99
C GLY A 530 17.08 12.03 -4.51
N ASN A 531 15.81 11.86 -4.86
CA ASN A 531 14.73 12.74 -4.43
C ASN A 531 14.44 12.62 -2.93
N LEU A 532 14.54 11.41 -2.37
CA LEU A 532 14.39 11.17 -0.93
C LEU A 532 15.54 11.80 -0.13
N GLY A 533 16.79 11.64 -0.58
CA GLY A 533 17.96 12.28 0.02
C GLY A 533 17.88 13.80 0.00
N ALA A 534 17.45 14.39 -1.12
CA ALA A 534 17.21 15.84 -1.22
C ALA A 534 16.15 16.31 -0.22
N HIS A 535 15.05 15.55 -0.08
CA HIS A 535 14.02 15.84 0.90
C HIS A 535 14.53 15.76 2.34
N LEU A 536 15.31 14.73 2.67
CA LEU A 536 15.88 14.57 4.01
C LEU A 536 16.86 15.69 4.34
N GLY A 537 17.62 16.18 3.36
CA GLY A 537 18.43 17.38 3.52
C GLY A 537 17.60 18.63 3.86
N PHE A 538 16.44 18.79 3.23
CA PHE A 538 15.50 19.86 3.54
C PHE A 538 14.88 19.73 4.94
N VAL A 539 14.38 18.55 5.30
CA VAL A 539 13.79 18.30 6.62
C VAL A 539 14.83 18.45 7.73
N GLY A 540 16.07 17.98 7.49
CA GLY A 540 17.19 18.10 8.41
C GLY A 540 17.83 19.50 8.47
N GLY A 541 17.41 20.43 7.62
CA GLY A 541 17.91 21.81 7.58
C GLY A 541 19.28 21.99 6.90
N SER A 542 19.83 20.95 6.27
CA SER A 542 21.05 21.07 5.45
C SER A 542 20.79 21.66 4.06
N SER A 543 19.53 21.69 3.62
CA SER A 543 19.07 22.37 2.42
C SER A 543 17.91 23.31 2.75
N ALA A 544 17.91 24.52 2.17
CA ALA A 544 16.75 25.42 2.23
C ALA A 544 15.64 25.03 1.24
N THR A 545 15.97 24.20 0.24
CA THR A 545 15.08 23.82 -0.86
C THR A 545 14.70 22.35 -0.75
N ASP A 546 13.41 22.08 -0.83
CA ASP A 546 12.83 20.74 -0.83
C ASP A 546 13.01 20.05 -2.19
N THR A 547 12.83 18.73 -2.22
CA THR A 547 12.76 17.94 -3.45
C THR A 547 11.62 18.44 -4.35
N PRO A 548 11.78 18.47 -5.69
CA PRO A 548 10.70 18.85 -6.60
C PRO A 548 9.48 17.91 -6.45
N GLN A 549 8.31 18.33 -6.95
CA GLN A 549 7.11 17.48 -7.04
C GLN A 549 7.23 16.46 -8.19
N ARG A 550 8.30 15.66 -8.12
CA ARG A 550 8.55 14.49 -8.94
C ARG A 550 9.53 13.58 -8.21
N CYS A 551 9.31 12.28 -8.26
CA CYS A 551 10.12 11.29 -7.54
C CYS A 551 11.20 10.64 -8.39
N THR A 552 11.24 10.89 -9.69
CA THR A 552 12.25 10.28 -10.58
C THR A 552 12.94 11.33 -11.45
N THR A 553 14.14 10.99 -11.91
CA THR A 553 14.98 11.81 -12.79
C THR A 553 14.93 11.34 -14.25
N LEU A 554 13.85 10.66 -14.65
CA LEU A 554 13.62 10.31 -16.05
C LEU A 554 13.50 11.57 -16.93
N PRO A 555 13.80 11.47 -18.23
CA PRO A 555 13.60 12.56 -19.18
C PRO A 555 12.17 13.11 -19.14
N ASP A 556 12.04 14.42 -19.29
CA ASP A 556 10.74 15.09 -19.37
C ASP A 556 10.03 14.73 -20.69
N VAL A 557 8.75 14.38 -20.59
CA VAL A 557 7.85 14.12 -21.72
C VAL A 557 6.92 15.30 -22.00
N ALA A 558 6.80 16.19 -21.02
CA ALA A 558 6.23 17.53 -21.11
C ALA A 558 6.98 18.42 -20.11
N ALA A 559 6.86 19.74 -20.26
CA ALA A 559 7.52 20.67 -19.35
C ALA A 559 7.12 20.37 -17.89
N GLY A 560 8.08 19.97 -17.05
CA GLY A 560 7.78 19.73 -15.65
C GLY A 560 7.37 18.28 -15.31
N GLN A 561 7.29 17.38 -16.30
CA GLN A 561 6.68 16.07 -16.15
C GLN A 561 7.46 14.95 -16.84
N ASN A 562 7.69 13.86 -16.11
CA ASN A 562 8.12 12.57 -16.65
C ASN A 562 7.05 11.48 -16.39
N ARG A 563 7.26 10.29 -16.96
CA ARG A 563 6.26 9.21 -16.95
C ARG A 563 6.07 8.54 -15.58
N LEU A 564 7.07 8.64 -14.71
CA LEU A 564 7.09 8.03 -13.38
C LEU A 564 7.13 9.13 -12.31
N GLN A 565 6.23 10.10 -12.40
CA GLN A 565 6.28 11.32 -11.59
C GLN A 565 6.20 11.03 -10.08
N ASN A 566 5.57 9.94 -9.65
CA ASN A 566 5.55 9.49 -8.25
C ASN A 566 6.25 8.15 -8.03
N GLY A 567 7.12 7.70 -8.95
CA GLY A 567 7.83 6.42 -8.85
C GLY A 567 7.05 5.25 -9.48
N ILE A 568 7.41 4.02 -9.06
CA ILE A 568 6.79 2.76 -9.52
C ILE A 568 6.29 1.94 -8.34
N GLN A 569 5.38 1.00 -8.63
CA GLN A 569 5.00 -0.04 -7.70
C GLN A 569 5.30 -1.43 -8.26
N ILE A 570 5.66 -2.36 -7.38
CA ILE A 570 6.15 -3.70 -7.75
C ILE A 570 5.28 -4.83 -7.19
N PHE A 571 3.99 -4.55 -6.96
CA PHE A 571 3.00 -5.55 -6.58
C PHE A 571 1.69 -5.34 -7.37
N PRO A 572 0.87 -6.40 -7.54
CA PRO A 572 -0.24 -6.44 -8.49
C PRO A 572 -1.31 -5.36 -8.28
N GLY A 573 -2.07 -5.05 -9.33
CA GLY A 573 -3.17 -4.09 -9.30
C GLY A 573 -3.21 -3.09 -10.47
N SER A 574 -2.58 -3.39 -11.60
CA SER A 574 -2.66 -2.52 -12.78
C SER A 574 -2.55 -3.30 -14.08
N VAL A 575 -3.15 -2.75 -15.13
CA VAL A 575 -2.99 -3.23 -16.50
C VAL A 575 -2.88 -2.07 -17.48
N PRO A 576 -2.09 -2.23 -18.56
CA PRO A 576 -2.05 -1.27 -19.65
C PRO A 576 -3.34 -1.34 -20.50
N ILE A 577 -3.76 -0.18 -21.01
CA ILE A 577 -4.94 -0.02 -21.89
C ILE A 577 -4.45 0.11 -23.33
N TYR A 578 -5.01 -0.71 -24.21
CA TYR A 578 -4.64 -0.80 -25.62
C TYR A 578 -5.79 -0.42 -26.55
N ARG A 579 -5.44 0.19 -27.68
CA ARG A 579 -6.29 0.35 -28.87
C ARG A 579 -5.69 -0.52 -29.97
N GLY A 580 -6.28 -1.69 -30.22
CA GLY A 580 -5.64 -2.71 -31.04
C GLY A 580 -4.34 -3.20 -30.39
N ASP A 581 -3.22 -3.00 -31.07
CA ASP A 581 -1.86 -3.29 -30.59
C ASP A 581 -1.12 -2.06 -30.06
N ARG A 582 -1.75 -0.89 -30.07
CA ARG A 582 -1.17 0.37 -29.61
C ARG A 582 -1.52 0.65 -28.14
N LEU A 583 -0.49 0.85 -27.31
CA LEU A 583 -0.67 1.36 -25.94
C LEU A 583 -1.25 2.79 -25.97
N VAL A 584 -2.29 3.05 -25.18
CA VAL A 584 -2.94 4.37 -25.08
C VAL A 584 -3.07 4.90 -23.66
N GLY A 585 -2.73 4.10 -22.65
CA GLY A 585 -2.77 4.50 -21.24
C GLY A 585 -2.69 3.29 -20.32
N ALA A 586 -3.06 3.46 -19.07
CA ALA A 586 -3.17 2.37 -18.10
C ALA A 586 -4.14 2.70 -16.97
N ILE A 587 -4.62 1.66 -16.30
CA ILE A 587 -5.39 1.74 -15.06
C ILE A 587 -4.57 1.13 -13.92
N GLY A 588 -4.67 1.71 -12.73
CA GLY A 588 -4.13 1.16 -11.50
C GLY A 588 -5.16 1.23 -10.38
N VAL A 589 -5.15 0.23 -9.52
CA VAL A 589 -6.11 0.01 -8.44
C VAL A 589 -5.37 -0.35 -7.17
N SER A 590 -5.73 0.27 -6.04
CA SER A 590 -5.18 -0.10 -4.75
C SER A 590 -6.08 0.23 -3.57
N GLY A 591 -6.13 -0.69 -2.61
CA GLY A 591 -6.78 -0.48 -1.31
C GLY A 591 -7.34 -1.75 -0.67
N ASP A 592 -7.30 -2.88 -1.37
CA ASP A 592 -7.71 -4.19 -0.86
C ASP A 592 -6.60 -5.24 -1.15
N GLY A 593 -6.94 -6.53 -1.13
CA GLY A 593 -6.00 -7.59 -1.53
C GLY A 593 -5.52 -7.45 -2.99
N ILE A 594 -4.28 -7.88 -3.25
CA ILE A 594 -3.63 -7.71 -4.55
C ILE A 594 -4.35 -8.41 -5.71
N ASP A 595 -5.08 -9.48 -5.43
CA ASP A 595 -5.89 -10.19 -6.43
C ASP A 595 -7.22 -9.46 -6.71
N GLN A 596 -7.81 -8.81 -5.70
CA GLN A 596 -8.95 -7.90 -5.90
C GLN A 596 -8.53 -6.70 -6.74
N ASP A 597 -7.38 -6.09 -6.45
CA ASP A 597 -6.84 -4.96 -7.20
C ASP A 597 -6.63 -5.33 -8.68
N ASP A 598 -6.01 -6.48 -8.95
CA ASP A 598 -5.81 -6.99 -10.31
C ASP A 598 -7.14 -7.20 -11.05
N MET A 599 -8.07 -7.92 -10.43
CA MET A 599 -9.37 -8.20 -11.01
C MET A 599 -10.13 -6.92 -11.35
N ILE A 600 -10.18 -5.95 -10.43
CA ILE A 600 -10.86 -4.67 -10.63
C ILE A 600 -10.23 -3.91 -11.80
N SER A 601 -8.89 -3.87 -11.87
CA SER A 601 -8.18 -3.17 -12.95
C SER A 601 -8.43 -3.82 -14.32
N PHE A 602 -8.37 -5.15 -14.39
CA PHE A 602 -8.48 -5.93 -15.63
C PHE A 602 -9.91 -6.00 -16.16
N LEU A 603 -10.89 -6.28 -15.30
CA LEU A 603 -12.29 -6.29 -15.69
C LEU A 603 -12.83 -4.89 -15.94
N GLY A 604 -12.37 -3.88 -15.19
CA GLY A 604 -12.72 -2.48 -15.45
C GLY A 604 -12.29 -2.03 -16.84
N THR A 605 -11.07 -2.39 -17.26
CA THR A 605 -10.58 -2.12 -18.62
C THR A 605 -11.38 -2.90 -19.67
N HIS A 606 -11.65 -4.19 -19.43
CA HIS A 606 -12.43 -5.02 -20.36
C HIS A 606 -13.85 -4.48 -20.57
N ASN A 607 -14.59 -4.28 -19.48
CA ASN A 607 -15.98 -3.82 -19.49
C ASN A 607 -16.08 -2.39 -20.05
N GLY A 608 -15.13 -1.51 -19.67
CA GLY A 608 -15.04 -0.16 -20.22
C GLY A 608 -14.89 -0.19 -21.74
N GLY A 609 -13.96 -1.00 -22.24
CA GLY A 609 -13.77 -1.24 -23.67
C GLY A 609 -14.99 -1.83 -24.38
N ALA A 610 -15.68 -2.79 -23.76
CA ALA A 610 -16.92 -3.35 -24.29
C ALA A 610 -18.05 -2.30 -24.37
N ARG A 611 -18.09 -1.34 -23.43
CA ARG A 611 -19.11 -0.29 -23.38
C ARG A 611 -18.93 0.78 -24.46
N VAL A 612 -17.70 1.22 -24.74
CA VAL A 612 -17.46 2.33 -25.69
C VAL A 612 -16.85 1.91 -27.03
N GLY A 613 -16.28 0.70 -27.10
CA GLY A 613 -15.52 0.22 -28.26
C GLY A 613 -14.14 0.87 -28.38
N GLY A 614 -13.26 0.26 -29.18
CA GLY A 614 -11.98 0.86 -29.59
C GLY A 614 -10.83 0.82 -28.57
N ILE A 615 -11.07 0.43 -27.32
CA ILE A 615 -10.01 0.15 -26.32
C ILE A 615 -10.27 -1.17 -25.60
N GLY A 616 -9.25 -1.71 -24.93
CA GLY A 616 -9.38 -2.89 -24.10
C GLY A 616 -8.05 -3.31 -23.45
N ASN A 617 -8.05 -4.51 -22.87
CA ASN A 617 -6.84 -5.13 -22.35
C ASN A 617 -5.83 -5.38 -23.47
N ALA A 618 -4.54 -5.48 -23.12
CA ALA A 618 -3.50 -5.87 -24.06
C ALA A 618 -3.86 -7.18 -24.80
N PRO A 619 -3.59 -7.30 -26.10
CA PRO A 619 -3.74 -8.57 -26.82
C PRO A 619 -2.94 -9.69 -26.16
N LYS A 620 -3.54 -10.88 -25.99
CA LYS A 620 -2.89 -12.03 -25.33
C LYS A 620 -1.52 -12.38 -25.91
N ALA A 621 -1.35 -12.23 -27.21
CA ALA A 621 -0.10 -12.57 -27.91
C ALA A 621 1.10 -11.69 -27.52
N ILE A 622 0.87 -10.55 -26.87
CA ILE A 622 1.93 -9.62 -26.45
C ILE A 622 2.00 -9.46 -24.94
N ARG A 623 1.22 -10.21 -24.15
CA ARG A 623 1.24 -10.10 -22.69
C ARG A 623 2.50 -10.75 -22.11
N ALA A 624 2.99 -10.23 -20.99
CA ALA A 624 4.21 -10.76 -20.36
C ALA A 624 4.10 -12.24 -19.95
N ASP A 625 2.89 -12.80 -19.78
CA ASP A 625 2.67 -14.23 -19.52
C ASP A 625 2.92 -15.15 -20.74
N THR A 626 3.30 -14.58 -21.90
CA THR A 626 3.90 -15.35 -23.00
C THR A 626 5.39 -15.63 -22.76
N ILE A 627 6.03 -14.95 -21.80
CA ILE A 627 7.46 -15.09 -21.52
C ILE A 627 7.67 -16.26 -20.54
N VAL A 628 8.59 -17.15 -20.91
CA VAL A 628 9.15 -18.18 -20.04
C VAL A 628 10.62 -17.88 -19.81
N VAL A 629 10.98 -17.60 -18.56
CA VAL A 629 12.35 -17.32 -18.14
C VAL A 629 13.06 -18.65 -17.88
N ASN A 630 14.26 -18.80 -18.44
CA ASN A 630 15.07 -20.02 -18.37
C ASN A 630 15.78 -20.18 -17.00
N VAL A 631 15.00 -20.31 -15.94
CA VAL A 631 15.47 -20.66 -14.59
C VAL A 631 14.80 -21.97 -14.16
N GLY A 632 15.59 -22.92 -13.65
CA GLY A 632 15.09 -24.24 -13.26
C GLY A 632 14.43 -24.98 -14.43
N ALA A 633 13.16 -25.35 -14.29
CA ALA A 633 12.36 -26.00 -15.33
C ALA A 633 11.74 -25.02 -16.35
N GLY A 634 12.01 -23.72 -16.22
CA GLY A 634 11.34 -22.66 -16.96
C GLY A 634 10.18 -22.08 -16.17
N VAL A 635 10.21 -20.77 -15.90
CA VAL A 635 9.20 -20.06 -15.12
C VAL A 635 8.46 -19.07 -16.01
N ARG A 636 7.15 -19.23 -16.09
CA ARG A 636 6.29 -18.29 -16.82
C ARG A 636 6.00 -17.06 -15.95
N LEU A 637 6.13 -15.86 -16.52
CA LEU A 637 5.69 -14.65 -15.83
C LEU A 637 4.16 -14.65 -15.67
N ARG A 638 3.66 -14.04 -14.60
CA ARG A 638 2.23 -13.90 -14.36
C ARG A 638 1.76 -12.54 -14.87
N TYR A 639 0.59 -12.46 -15.50
CA TYR A 639 0.02 -11.20 -15.99
C TYR A 639 -1.01 -10.60 -15.02
N ILE A 640 -2.01 -11.39 -14.63
CA ILE A 640 -3.00 -11.03 -13.60
C ILE A 640 -3.38 -12.28 -12.78
N SER A 641 -3.98 -12.09 -11.61
CA SER A 641 -4.67 -13.14 -10.85
C SER A 641 -6.01 -12.58 -10.36
N CYS A 642 -7.07 -13.38 -10.47
CA CYS A 642 -8.39 -13.01 -9.98
C CYS A 642 -8.82 -13.95 -8.85
N PRO A 643 -9.43 -13.43 -7.79
CA PRO A 643 -9.72 -14.22 -6.60
C PRO A 643 -10.81 -15.26 -6.89
N PHE A 644 -10.77 -16.36 -6.14
CA PHE A 644 -11.84 -17.34 -6.12
C PHE A 644 -13.10 -16.74 -5.48
N ALA A 645 -14.28 -17.09 -6.01
CA ALA A 645 -15.59 -16.56 -5.61
C ALA A 645 -15.55 -15.03 -5.41
N PRO A 646 -15.16 -14.27 -6.44
CA PRO A 646 -14.77 -12.88 -6.29
C PRO A 646 -15.95 -11.95 -5.95
N PHE A 647 -17.17 -12.30 -6.36
CA PHE A 647 -18.33 -11.41 -6.28
C PHE A 647 -19.29 -11.77 -5.15
N LEU A 648 -19.90 -10.76 -4.55
CA LEU A 648 -20.87 -10.88 -3.45
C LEU A 648 -22.29 -11.17 -3.95
N ASP A 649 -22.57 -10.88 -5.22
CA ASP A 649 -23.90 -10.93 -5.81
C ASP A 649 -24.11 -12.10 -6.78
N THR A 650 -23.05 -12.89 -7.06
CA THR A 650 -23.10 -14.04 -7.95
C THR A 650 -22.13 -15.14 -7.51
N ALA A 651 -22.38 -16.37 -7.96
CA ALA A 651 -21.49 -17.52 -7.73
C ALA A 651 -20.44 -17.72 -8.85
N GLN A 652 -20.26 -16.73 -9.74
CA GLN A 652 -19.33 -16.84 -10.86
C GLN A 652 -17.90 -17.09 -10.36
N GLN A 653 -17.17 -17.91 -11.11
CA GLN A 653 -15.77 -18.26 -10.88
C GLN A 653 -14.96 -17.92 -12.12
N ASN A 654 -13.63 -17.84 -11.97
CA ASN A 654 -12.72 -17.66 -13.11
C ASN A 654 -13.10 -16.47 -13.99
N VAL A 655 -13.51 -15.37 -13.37
CA VAL A 655 -14.16 -14.23 -14.03
C VAL A 655 -13.25 -13.49 -15.01
N CYS A 656 -11.95 -13.76 -14.96
CA CYS A 656 -10.94 -13.19 -15.85
C CYS A 656 -10.48 -14.16 -16.94
N ASP A 657 -10.89 -15.43 -16.90
CA ASP A 657 -10.47 -16.44 -17.86
C ASP A 657 -11.02 -16.12 -19.25
N GLY A 658 -10.17 -16.31 -20.26
CA GLY A 658 -10.57 -16.11 -21.65
C GLY A 658 -10.50 -14.65 -22.13
N LEU A 659 -10.23 -13.67 -21.27
CA LEU A 659 -10.14 -12.24 -21.62
C LEU A 659 -8.73 -11.75 -21.95
#